data_AF-A0A2P2DI01-F1
#
_entry.id   AF-A0A2P2DI01-F1
#
_cell.length_a   1.000
_cell.length_b   1.000
_cell.length_c   1.000
_cell.angle_alpha   90.00
_cell.angle_beta   90.00
_cell.angle_gamma   90.00
#
_symmetry.space_group_name_H-M   'P 1'
#
loop_
_entity.id
_entity.type
_entity.pdbx_description
1 polymer ?
#
loop_
_entity_poly.entity_id
_entity_poly.type
_entity_poly.pdbx_seq_one_letter_code
_entity_poly.pdbx_strand_id
1 'polypeptide(L)'
;MLDPNLPELKVMDYTACLQKVQAMDSRGDFSYKGIYKVLLVIFEWTDKFLQNKVLPNVEQIERDSSIDRDRTENYVIDLSYKQNPAIIKKLNVLEFHPNEAGDPENPKTYIKHNTVFARPTTSDGGTAFRYALGLNELSTSAIKGWFNEKRKYVGKEKMRKVIKAAVDANRLFDTYASTELGNLFQCPYDKTKVQKDATIVIHLKPILKQLVDDKILFFFRNDSASRPANKSVFLYNRPSEISDRYDAYVDYAKNTIYPALKNLGVMGEITEDSWNSPKNILTEIKGYMNESYGDQKTLMEECLVLNEIIEKDREKEEKQKRKQQIEDLMAFLAEAGRIVEVNLLRVSGEPLTDEFRAMLLSQPDVLYAEYADKRVFNEFILHKSCIPQAIESAKRTFQIKHSDLEIRVLNQMNVTLHLNDESPKRLLEEIEAQSLFQFLPFFTRLWRMIMGNMTVHKFEIPPIKARLQQQLTKDLASQKVKKISQEKEKLVKARLKEREEAEKDAERKSKQSHTQTSTSNNSQDDDEDSEPVKQGSPEEEKKWKESIESIVRILDEAWEFGVYPDREYVLSKLNGKFTEENLIFFLKKFGGKEIYSFPIRNQREKFPWPILISTGYLKRHGKKLFDKVSAESERQRNDKFPNQEKFDLAESQLDFLNRILPKLKP
;
A
#
# COMPACT_ATOMS: atom_id res chain seq x y z
N MET A 1 0.78 -10.09 5.18
CA MET A 1 0.61 -10.95 6.37
C MET A 1 1.22 -10.27 7.58
N LEU A 2 0.59 -10.44 8.74
CA LEU A 2 1.04 -9.97 10.05
C LEU A 2 1.97 -11.02 10.67
N ASP A 3 2.97 -10.62 11.46
CA ASP A 3 3.85 -11.56 12.20
C ASP A 3 3.29 -11.79 13.63
N PRO A 4 3.06 -13.05 14.06
CA PRO A 4 2.53 -13.35 15.38
C PRO A 4 3.45 -12.95 16.55
N ASN A 5 4.75 -12.76 16.31
CA ASN A 5 5.75 -12.48 17.34
C ASN A 5 5.95 -10.98 17.63
N LEU A 6 5.29 -10.09 16.88
CA LEU A 6 5.44 -8.64 17.00
C LEU A 6 5.31 -8.16 18.45
N PRO A 7 6.31 -7.44 19.00
CA PRO A 7 6.25 -6.89 20.36
C PRO A 7 5.00 -6.06 20.61
N GLU A 8 4.51 -5.35 19.60
CA GLU A 8 3.33 -4.49 19.65
C GLU A 8 2.02 -5.27 19.86
N LEU A 9 1.99 -6.57 19.58
CA LEU A 9 0.82 -7.43 19.82
C LEU A 9 0.77 -8.02 21.23
N LYS A 10 1.87 -7.95 22.00
CA LYS A 10 1.96 -8.57 23.33
C LYS A 10 1.08 -7.86 24.36
N VAL A 11 0.48 -8.65 25.24
CA VAL A 11 -0.28 -8.19 26.41
C VAL A 11 0.26 -8.84 27.69
N MET A 12 -0.13 -8.29 28.84
CA MET A 12 0.15 -8.84 30.16
C MET A 12 -0.45 -10.24 30.32
N ASP A 13 0.23 -11.11 31.07
CA ASP A 13 -0.26 -12.44 31.45
C ASP A 13 -1.71 -12.40 31.98
N TYR A 14 -2.46 -13.48 31.74
CA TYR A 14 -3.86 -13.60 32.14
C TYR A 14 -4.08 -13.45 33.64
N THR A 15 -3.30 -14.16 34.45
CA THR A 15 -3.43 -14.20 35.90
C THR A 15 -2.94 -12.91 36.54
N ALA A 16 -1.77 -12.42 36.12
CA ALA A 16 -1.20 -11.17 36.61
C ALA A 16 -2.09 -9.96 36.29
N CYS A 17 -2.73 -9.95 35.12
CA CYS A 17 -3.72 -8.95 34.74
C CYS A 17 -4.92 -8.92 35.70
N LEU A 18 -5.57 -10.06 35.91
CA LEU A 18 -6.77 -10.13 36.76
C LEU A 18 -6.46 -9.67 38.18
N GLN A 19 -5.37 -10.19 38.77
CA GLN A 19 -4.91 -9.78 40.10
C GLN A 19 -4.62 -8.28 40.17
N LYS A 20 -3.94 -7.73 39.17
CA LYS A 20 -3.57 -6.30 39.14
C LYS A 20 -4.77 -5.37 39.01
N VAL A 21 -5.72 -5.68 38.13
CA VAL A 21 -6.93 -4.84 37.94
C VAL A 21 -7.92 -5.01 39.09
N GLN A 22 -8.09 -6.22 39.62
CA GLN A 22 -8.85 -6.44 40.85
C GLN A 22 -8.24 -5.69 42.04
N ALA A 23 -6.92 -5.64 42.15
CA ALA A 23 -6.22 -4.86 43.18
C ALA A 23 -6.27 -3.34 42.93
N MET A 24 -6.51 -2.86 41.70
CA MET A 24 -6.78 -1.44 41.41
C MET A 24 -8.19 -1.06 41.88
N ASP A 25 -9.20 -1.85 41.55
CA ASP A 25 -10.60 -1.66 41.98
C ASP A 25 -10.73 -1.75 43.52
N SER A 26 -10.07 -2.75 44.12
CA SER A 26 -10.12 -3.02 45.58
C SER A 26 -9.37 -1.99 46.44
N ARG A 27 -8.65 -1.02 45.86
CA ARG A 27 -8.00 0.06 46.62
C ARG A 27 -8.99 1.06 47.21
N GLY A 28 -10.23 1.11 46.71
CA GLY A 28 -11.26 2.05 47.16
C GLY A 28 -11.07 3.50 46.67
N ASP A 29 -10.07 3.74 45.83
CA ASP A 29 -9.88 4.98 45.08
C ASP A 29 -11.05 5.16 44.10
N PHE A 30 -11.77 6.29 44.19
CA PHE A 30 -12.87 6.60 43.27
C PHE A 30 -12.43 6.58 41.80
N SER A 31 -11.16 6.87 41.53
CA SER A 31 -10.56 6.88 40.19
C SER A 31 -10.63 5.52 39.50
N TYR A 32 -10.66 4.39 40.23
CA TYR A 32 -10.60 3.04 39.65
C TYR A 32 -11.83 2.17 39.96
N LYS A 33 -12.84 2.71 40.68
CA LYS A 33 -14.00 1.93 41.11
C LYS A 33 -14.83 1.42 39.92
N GLY A 34 -14.88 0.10 39.75
CA GLY A 34 -15.57 -0.59 38.65
C GLY A 34 -14.68 -0.93 37.44
N ILE A 35 -13.38 -0.60 37.46
CA ILE A 35 -12.46 -0.93 36.37
C ILE A 35 -12.35 -2.44 36.11
N TYR A 36 -12.56 -3.27 37.14
CA TYR A 36 -12.59 -4.72 36.98
C TYR A 36 -13.82 -5.20 36.20
N LYS A 37 -14.99 -4.55 36.35
CA LYS A 37 -16.19 -4.87 35.55
C LYS A 37 -15.96 -4.53 34.07
N VAL A 38 -15.30 -3.39 33.77
CA VAL A 38 -14.90 -3.03 32.39
C VAL A 38 -13.96 -4.07 31.78
N LEU A 39 -12.96 -4.56 32.54
CA LEU A 39 -12.07 -5.63 32.07
C LEU A 39 -12.84 -6.93 31.76
N LEU A 40 -13.78 -7.34 32.62
CA LEU A 40 -14.58 -8.55 32.44
C LEU A 40 -15.47 -8.47 31.19
N VAL A 41 -16.11 -7.32 30.93
CA VAL A 41 -16.89 -7.10 29.70
C VAL A 41 -16.00 -7.25 28.46
N ILE A 42 -14.82 -6.62 28.44
CA ILE A 42 -13.88 -6.75 27.31
C ILE A 42 -13.45 -8.20 27.11
N PHE A 43 -13.19 -8.95 28.19
CA PHE A 43 -12.86 -10.37 28.14
C PHE A 43 -14.01 -11.22 27.56
N GLU A 44 -15.25 -11.01 28.02
CA GLU A 44 -16.42 -11.72 27.50
C GLU A 44 -16.63 -11.55 25.99
N TRP A 45 -16.49 -10.32 25.47
CA TRP A 45 -16.53 -10.08 24.03
C TRP A 45 -15.34 -10.72 23.30
N THR A 46 -14.16 -10.73 23.93
CA THR A 46 -12.93 -11.29 23.36
C THR A 46 -13.01 -12.82 23.22
N ASP A 47 -13.71 -13.51 24.13
CA ASP A 47 -13.98 -14.95 24.03
C ASP A 47 -14.98 -15.26 22.89
N LYS A 48 -16.05 -14.45 22.78
CA LYS A 48 -17.09 -14.55 21.73
C LYS A 48 -16.59 -14.21 20.31
N PHE A 49 -15.37 -13.66 20.16
CA PHE A 49 -14.79 -13.24 18.87
C PHE A 49 -14.72 -14.36 17.82
N LEU A 50 -14.49 -15.62 18.22
CA LEU A 50 -14.41 -16.74 17.27
C LEU A 50 -15.71 -16.96 16.49
N GLN A 51 -16.86 -16.64 17.09
CA GLN A 51 -18.18 -16.83 16.49
C GLN A 51 -18.58 -15.60 15.66
N ASN A 52 -18.36 -14.39 16.21
CA ASN A 52 -18.93 -13.17 15.67
C ASN A 52 -17.94 -12.28 14.91
N LYS A 53 -16.62 -12.47 15.07
CA LYS A 53 -15.54 -11.58 14.58
C LYS A 53 -15.65 -10.10 15.02
N VAL A 54 -16.51 -9.79 15.99
CA VAL A 54 -16.70 -8.45 16.60
C VAL A 54 -15.96 -8.36 17.93
N LEU A 55 -15.35 -7.20 18.19
CA LEU A 55 -14.82 -6.78 19.50
C LEU A 55 -15.50 -5.47 19.91
N PRO A 56 -15.54 -5.13 21.21
CA PRO A 56 -16.35 -4.03 21.68
C PRO A 56 -15.60 -2.71 21.52
N ASN A 57 -16.32 -1.68 21.08
CA ASN A 57 -15.93 -0.28 21.19
C ASN A 57 -16.32 0.28 22.58
N VAL A 58 -15.98 1.54 22.86
CA VAL A 58 -16.30 2.19 24.14
C VAL A 58 -17.80 2.20 24.45
N GLU A 59 -18.66 2.45 23.47
CA GLU A 59 -20.10 2.61 23.68
C GLU A 59 -20.80 1.28 23.99
N GLN A 60 -20.21 0.18 23.53
CA GLN A 60 -20.61 -1.19 23.91
C GLN A 60 -20.10 -1.52 25.32
N ILE A 61 -18.85 -1.16 25.66
CA ILE A 61 -18.29 -1.35 27.00
C ILE A 61 -19.08 -0.53 28.03
N GLU A 62 -19.40 0.73 27.76
CA GLU A 62 -20.21 1.63 28.60
C GLU A 62 -21.55 0.96 28.93
N ARG A 63 -22.28 0.54 27.90
CA ARG A 63 -23.60 -0.10 27.99
C ARG A 63 -23.57 -1.38 28.85
N ASP A 64 -22.66 -2.29 28.54
CA ASP A 64 -22.61 -3.61 29.17
C ASP A 64 -21.99 -3.54 30.59
N SER A 65 -21.02 -2.64 30.81
CA SER A 65 -20.42 -2.41 32.13
C SER A 65 -21.27 -1.52 33.03
N SER A 66 -22.22 -0.76 32.48
CA SER A 66 -23.02 0.23 33.22
C SER A 66 -22.18 1.30 33.95
N ILE A 67 -20.95 1.51 33.48
CA ILE A 67 -20.06 2.60 33.88
C ILE A 67 -20.27 3.74 32.88
N ASP A 68 -20.15 5.00 33.33
CA ASP A 68 -20.28 6.15 32.44
C ASP A 68 -19.20 6.19 31.35
N ARG A 69 -19.52 6.82 30.21
CA ARG A 69 -18.61 6.94 29.05
C ARG A 69 -17.24 7.50 29.44
N ASP A 70 -17.22 8.61 30.16
CA ASP A 70 -15.98 9.34 30.47
C ASP A 70 -15.02 8.48 31.30
N ARG A 71 -15.52 7.76 32.33
CA ARG A 71 -14.70 6.78 33.05
C ARG A 71 -14.32 5.58 32.20
N THR A 72 -15.22 5.08 31.34
CA THR A 72 -14.92 3.98 30.41
C THR A 72 -13.78 4.33 29.45
N GLU A 73 -13.78 5.53 28.86
CA GLU A 73 -12.71 6.03 27.99
C GLU A 73 -11.37 6.13 28.74
N ASN A 74 -11.38 6.67 29.97
CA ASN A 74 -10.18 6.71 30.82
C ASN A 74 -9.68 5.30 31.18
N TYR A 75 -10.58 4.34 31.46
CA TYR A 75 -10.20 2.96 31.82
C TYR A 75 -9.59 2.20 30.65
N VAL A 76 -10.14 2.33 29.44
CA VAL A 76 -9.54 1.69 28.27
C VAL A 76 -8.20 2.33 27.88
N ILE A 77 -8.01 3.64 28.09
CA ILE A 77 -6.72 4.32 27.93
C ILE A 77 -5.70 3.76 28.92
N ASP A 78 -6.05 3.70 30.21
CA ASP A 78 -5.14 3.24 31.27
C ASP A 78 -4.72 1.79 31.06
N LEU A 79 -5.67 0.90 30.80
CA LEU A 79 -5.42 -0.52 30.56
C LEU A 79 -4.67 -0.77 29.24
N SER A 80 -4.77 0.13 28.25
CA SER A 80 -4.05 0.00 26.96
C SER A 80 -2.63 0.57 26.99
N TYR A 81 -2.34 1.57 27.83
CA TYR A 81 -1.14 2.40 27.67
C TYR A 81 -0.33 2.71 28.94
N LYS A 82 -0.88 2.62 30.17
CA LYS A 82 -0.09 2.85 31.41
C LYS A 82 0.81 1.66 31.78
N GLN A 83 0.74 0.55 31.06
CA GLN A 83 1.43 -0.70 31.39
C GLN A 83 2.20 -1.24 30.18
N ASN A 84 3.38 -1.81 30.40
CA ASN A 84 4.17 -2.48 29.37
C ASN A 84 4.58 -3.89 29.88
N PRO A 85 4.11 -4.99 29.24
CA PRO A 85 3.11 -5.03 28.18
C PRO A 85 1.72 -4.55 28.66
N ALA A 86 0.87 -4.13 27.72
CA ALA A 86 -0.45 -3.57 27.99
C ALA A 86 -1.41 -4.60 28.60
N ILE A 87 -2.40 -4.16 29.39
CA ILE A 87 -3.40 -5.07 29.97
C ILE A 87 -4.44 -5.47 28.92
N ILE A 88 -5.06 -4.50 28.25
CA ILE A 88 -5.89 -4.76 27.06
C ILE A 88 -5.14 -4.29 25.80
N LYS A 89 -5.51 -4.83 24.64
CA LYS A 89 -4.99 -4.36 23.35
C LYS A 89 -6.05 -3.52 22.63
N LYS A 90 -5.80 -2.22 22.51
CA LYS A 90 -6.48 -1.38 21.50
C LYS A 90 -6.11 -1.88 20.11
N LEU A 91 -7.12 -2.16 19.30
CA LEU A 91 -7.05 -2.52 17.89
C LEU A 91 -7.97 -1.58 17.08
N ASN A 92 -7.80 -1.58 15.77
CA ASN A 92 -8.62 -0.82 14.83
C ASN A 92 -9.33 -1.78 13.87
N VAL A 93 -10.53 -1.43 13.43
CA VAL A 93 -11.23 -2.08 12.31
C VAL A 93 -11.87 -1.03 11.42
N LEU A 94 -11.89 -1.29 10.11
CA LEU A 94 -12.61 -0.48 9.13
C LEU A 94 -13.86 -1.22 8.67
N GLU A 95 -14.99 -0.52 8.66
CA GLU A 95 -16.27 -1.03 8.17
C GLU A 95 -16.76 -0.20 6.99
N PHE A 96 -17.28 -0.85 5.96
CA PHE A 96 -17.81 -0.18 4.78
C PHE A 96 -19.34 -0.20 4.80
N HIS A 97 -19.94 0.98 4.83
CA HIS A 97 -21.38 1.20 4.98
C HIS A 97 -21.91 1.95 3.74
N PRO A 98 -22.25 1.24 2.63
CA PRO A 98 -22.51 1.88 1.33
C PRO A 98 -23.69 2.85 1.30
N ASN A 99 -24.57 2.83 2.31
CA ASN A 99 -25.74 3.71 2.40
C ASN A 99 -25.58 4.85 3.43
N GLU A 100 -24.43 4.93 4.11
CA GLU A 100 -24.18 5.91 5.18
C GLU A 100 -22.91 6.72 4.88
N ALA A 101 -22.75 7.88 5.55
CA ALA A 101 -21.48 8.59 5.49
C ALA A 101 -20.36 7.79 6.17
N GLY A 102 -19.14 7.96 5.66
CA GLY A 102 -17.93 7.52 6.37
C GLY A 102 -17.63 8.40 7.59
N ASP A 103 -16.43 8.26 8.16
CA ASP A 103 -15.97 9.07 9.29
C ASP A 103 -16.12 10.58 9.06
N PRO A 104 -16.34 11.41 10.09
CA PRO A 104 -16.51 12.86 9.95
C PRO A 104 -15.37 13.58 9.21
N GLU A 105 -14.14 13.06 9.29
CA GLU A 105 -12.97 13.58 8.57
C GLU A 105 -12.92 13.12 7.10
N ASN A 106 -13.49 11.94 6.80
CA ASN A 106 -13.44 11.28 5.50
C ASN A 106 -14.83 10.87 4.96
N PRO A 107 -15.91 11.69 5.05
CA PRO A 107 -17.29 11.20 4.93
C PRO A 107 -17.64 10.65 3.54
N LYS A 108 -16.83 10.98 2.52
CA LYS A 108 -16.96 10.53 1.12
C LYS A 108 -16.39 9.13 0.86
N THR A 109 -15.74 8.50 1.85
CA THR A 109 -15.22 7.13 1.72
C THR A 109 -16.29 6.09 2.02
N TYR A 110 -17.40 6.43 2.70
CA TYR A 110 -18.38 5.44 3.18
C TYR A 110 -17.74 4.35 4.08
N ILE A 111 -16.51 4.59 4.55
CA ILE A 111 -15.78 3.74 5.49
C ILE A 111 -15.81 4.45 6.85
N LYS A 112 -16.05 3.67 7.91
CA LYS A 112 -15.96 4.12 9.29
C LYS A 112 -14.80 3.43 10.02
N HIS A 113 -14.07 4.19 10.82
CA HIS A 113 -13.04 3.71 11.74
C HIS A 113 -13.66 3.38 13.09
N ASN A 114 -13.56 2.11 13.49
CA ASN A 114 -13.94 1.66 14.82
C ASN A 114 -12.68 1.31 15.62
N THR A 115 -12.51 1.97 16.76
CA THR A 115 -11.54 1.57 17.79
C THR A 115 -12.18 0.54 18.71
N VAL A 116 -11.56 -0.64 18.81
CA VAL A 116 -12.07 -1.79 19.56
C VAL A 116 -11.00 -2.40 20.47
N PHE A 117 -11.41 -3.08 21.53
CA PHE A 117 -10.50 -3.54 22.58
C PHE A 117 -10.53 -5.07 22.75
N ALA A 118 -9.36 -5.70 22.71
CA ALA A 118 -9.21 -7.12 23.01
C ALA A 118 -8.60 -7.34 24.41
N ARG A 119 -9.04 -8.36 25.14
CA ARG A 119 -8.28 -8.93 26.27
C ARG A 119 -7.91 -10.39 25.98
N PRO A 120 -6.78 -10.64 25.30
CA PRO A 120 -6.35 -12.01 24.96
C PRO A 120 -6.26 -12.94 26.17
N THR A 121 -6.60 -14.19 25.94
CA THR A 121 -6.71 -15.23 26.97
C THR A 121 -5.39 -16.00 27.13
N THR A 122 -5.31 -16.91 28.10
CA THR A 122 -4.18 -17.86 28.20
C THR A 122 -4.04 -18.72 26.93
N SER A 123 -5.14 -19.01 26.23
CA SER A 123 -5.12 -19.76 24.96
C SER A 123 -4.51 -18.99 23.79
N ASP A 124 -4.47 -17.65 23.88
CA ASP A 124 -3.82 -16.76 22.91
C ASP A 124 -2.32 -16.55 23.17
N GLY A 125 -1.73 -17.25 24.15
CA GLY A 125 -0.30 -17.15 24.46
C GLY A 125 0.18 -15.75 24.86
N GLY A 126 -0.72 -14.87 25.31
CA GLY A 126 -0.39 -13.47 25.63
C GLY A 126 -0.18 -12.55 24.42
N THR A 127 -0.65 -12.92 23.22
CA THR A 127 -0.61 -12.06 22.02
C THR A 127 -2.01 -11.76 21.47
N ALA A 128 -2.21 -10.53 20.99
CA ALA A 128 -3.44 -10.10 20.32
C ALA A 128 -3.53 -10.52 18.84
N PHE A 129 -2.57 -11.32 18.34
CA PHE A 129 -2.43 -11.69 16.93
C PHE A 129 -3.72 -12.22 16.27
N ARG A 130 -4.41 -13.18 16.91
CA ARG A 130 -5.65 -13.80 16.40
C ARG A 130 -6.74 -12.76 16.09
N TYR A 131 -6.84 -11.76 16.94
CA TYR A 131 -7.81 -10.66 16.85
C TYR A 131 -7.40 -9.66 15.76
N ALA A 132 -6.16 -9.20 15.79
CA ALA A 132 -5.62 -8.28 14.80
C ALA A 132 -5.71 -8.85 13.37
N LEU A 133 -5.45 -10.15 13.19
CA LEU A 133 -5.61 -10.84 11.90
C LEU A 133 -7.08 -10.80 11.43
N GLY A 134 -8.03 -11.17 12.27
CA GLY A 134 -9.46 -11.15 11.93
C GLY A 134 -10.01 -9.75 11.62
N LEU A 135 -9.58 -8.72 12.35
CA LEU A 135 -9.95 -7.35 12.05
C LEU A 135 -9.29 -6.83 10.76
N ASN A 136 -8.10 -7.30 10.41
CA ASN A 136 -7.45 -6.98 9.13
C ASN A 136 -8.15 -7.65 7.94
N GLU A 137 -8.67 -8.87 8.10
CA GLU A 137 -9.52 -9.55 7.09
C GLU A 137 -10.79 -8.74 6.80
N LEU A 138 -11.49 -8.28 7.84
CA LEU A 138 -12.67 -7.41 7.74
C LEU A 138 -12.31 -6.06 7.08
N SER A 139 -11.28 -5.38 7.57
CA SER A 139 -10.85 -4.07 7.07
C SER A 139 -10.42 -4.12 5.60
N THR A 140 -9.72 -5.19 5.19
CA THR A 140 -9.39 -5.44 3.78
C THR A 140 -10.64 -5.61 2.93
N SER A 141 -11.64 -6.33 3.44
CA SER A 141 -12.92 -6.56 2.76
C SER A 141 -13.74 -5.27 2.63
N ALA A 142 -13.75 -4.42 3.66
CA ALA A 142 -14.35 -3.09 3.63
C ALA A 142 -13.69 -2.19 2.56
N ILE A 143 -12.36 -2.14 2.51
CA ILE A 143 -11.62 -1.38 1.49
C ILE A 143 -11.91 -1.92 0.08
N LYS A 144 -12.03 -3.24 -0.12
CA LYS A 144 -12.44 -3.85 -1.40
C LYS A 144 -13.84 -3.43 -1.83
N GLY A 145 -14.82 -3.47 -0.91
CA GLY A 145 -16.20 -3.02 -1.16
C GLY A 145 -16.24 -1.55 -1.59
N TRP A 146 -15.61 -0.67 -0.80
CA TRP A 146 -15.46 0.75 -1.14
C TRP A 146 -14.81 0.97 -2.51
N PHE A 147 -13.69 0.28 -2.77
CA PHE A 147 -12.95 0.40 -4.02
C PHE A 147 -13.82 0.08 -5.23
N ASN A 148 -14.63 -0.98 -5.15
CA ASN A 148 -15.49 -1.44 -6.23
C ASN A 148 -16.74 -0.56 -6.40
N GLU A 149 -17.43 -0.20 -5.32
CA GLU A 149 -18.77 0.41 -5.38
C GLU A 149 -18.76 1.95 -5.39
N LYS A 150 -17.84 2.59 -4.68
CA LYS A 150 -17.90 4.03 -4.36
C LYS A 150 -16.68 4.83 -4.80
N ARG A 151 -15.49 4.22 -4.82
CA ARG A 151 -14.22 4.89 -5.12
C ARG A 151 -14.11 5.23 -6.61
N LYS A 152 -14.55 6.43 -6.97
CA LYS A 152 -14.48 6.97 -8.35
C LYS A 152 -13.08 7.55 -8.65
N TYR A 153 -12.59 7.34 -9.87
CA TYR A 153 -11.38 7.99 -10.34
C TYR A 153 -11.62 9.51 -10.49
N VAL A 154 -10.59 10.33 -10.20
CA VAL A 154 -10.71 11.80 -10.14
C VAL A 154 -10.58 12.51 -11.49
N GLY A 155 -10.14 11.81 -12.53
CA GLY A 155 -9.92 12.36 -13.88
C GLY A 155 -8.52 12.98 -14.08
N LYS A 156 -7.95 12.75 -15.27
CA LYS A 156 -6.61 13.20 -15.73
C LYS A 156 -6.25 14.62 -15.28
N GLU A 157 -7.08 15.60 -15.62
CA GLU A 157 -6.83 17.01 -15.34
C GLU A 157 -6.77 17.35 -13.84
N LYS A 158 -7.54 16.65 -13.00
CA LYS A 158 -7.46 16.83 -11.55
C LYS A 158 -6.26 16.09 -10.97
N MET A 159 -5.96 14.88 -11.46
CA MET A 159 -4.77 14.12 -11.09
C MET A 159 -3.47 14.92 -11.37
N ARG A 160 -3.33 15.48 -12.58
CA ARG A 160 -2.24 16.36 -13.00
C ARG A 160 -2.04 17.56 -12.05
N LYS A 161 -3.13 18.25 -11.69
CA LYS A 161 -3.09 19.40 -10.76
C LYS A 161 -2.70 19.01 -9.34
N VAL A 162 -3.23 17.89 -8.83
CA VAL A 162 -2.90 17.35 -7.49
C VAL A 162 -1.43 16.91 -7.43
N ILE A 163 -0.95 16.18 -8.44
CA ILE A 163 0.45 15.74 -8.53
C ILE A 163 1.39 16.95 -8.57
N LYS A 164 1.14 17.93 -9.46
CA LYS A 164 1.95 19.15 -9.52
C LYS A 164 2.04 19.85 -8.17
N ALA A 165 0.90 20.14 -7.53
CA ALA A 165 0.88 20.81 -6.23
C ALA A 165 1.58 20.02 -5.13
N ALA A 166 1.46 18.69 -5.12
CA ALA A 166 2.15 17.83 -4.17
C ALA A 166 3.68 17.81 -4.38
N VAL A 167 4.15 17.79 -5.63
CA VAL A 167 5.58 17.82 -5.96
C VAL A 167 6.20 19.18 -5.62
N ASP A 168 5.53 20.27 -6.02
CA ASP A 168 5.96 21.64 -5.73
C ASP A 168 6.04 21.89 -4.20
N ALA A 169 5.13 21.30 -3.42
CA ALA A 169 5.14 21.33 -1.95
C ALA A 169 6.12 20.33 -1.30
N ASN A 170 6.82 19.49 -2.07
CA ASN A 170 7.55 18.31 -1.61
C ASN A 170 6.73 17.46 -0.62
N ARG A 171 5.59 16.96 -1.09
CA ARG A 171 4.69 16.00 -0.44
C ARG A 171 4.09 15.00 -1.44
N LEU A 172 4.86 14.51 -2.42
CA LEU A 172 4.40 13.58 -3.47
C LEU A 172 3.71 12.32 -2.91
N PHE A 173 4.14 11.85 -1.73
CA PHE A 173 3.54 10.73 -1.00
C PHE A 173 2.07 10.94 -0.59
N ASP A 174 1.57 12.18 -0.48
CA ASP A 174 0.15 12.44 -0.25
C ASP A 174 -0.72 11.94 -1.42
N THR A 175 -0.13 11.79 -2.61
CA THR A 175 -0.84 11.32 -3.81
C THR A 175 -0.95 9.79 -3.89
N TYR A 176 -0.30 9.04 -3.00
CA TYR A 176 -0.31 7.57 -3.05
C TYR A 176 -1.55 6.97 -2.39
N ALA A 177 -1.98 5.80 -2.89
CA ALA A 177 -3.07 5.03 -2.29
C ALA A 177 -2.74 4.59 -0.86
N SER A 178 -1.46 4.40 -0.51
CA SER A 178 -1.02 4.11 0.85
C SER A 178 -1.29 5.24 1.85
N THR A 179 -1.28 6.50 1.41
CA THR A 179 -1.61 7.66 2.26
C THR A 179 -3.12 7.87 2.35
N GLU A 180 -3.86 7.71 1.24
CA GLU A 180 -5.35 7.74 1.27
C GLU A 180 -5.90 6.65 2.21
N LEU A 181 -5.41 5.42 2.09
CA LEU A 181 -5.78 4.31 2.97
C LEU A 181 -5.22 4.47 4.39
N GLY A 182 -4.03 5.07 4.55
CA GLY A 182 -3.44 5.36 5.85
C GLY A 182 -4.28 6.36 6.67
N ASN A 183 -4.92 7.31 6.01
CA ASN A 183 -5.81 8.29 6.64
C ASN A 183 -7.10 7.66 7.20
N LEU A 184 -7.47 6.44 6.79
CA LEU A 184 -8.58 5.70 7.38
C LEU A 184 -8.24 5.12 8.77
N PHE A 185 -6.95 5.01 9.13
CA PHE A 185 -6.49 4.46 10.41
C PHE A 185 -6.13 5.55 11.45
N GLN A 186 -6.65 6.76 11.31
CA GLN A 186 -6.41 7.86 12.26
C GLN A 186 -7.19 7.64 13.57
N CYS A 187 -6.57 6.89 14.48
CA CYS A 187 -7.15 6.55 15.77
C CYS A 187 -6.98 7.68 16.81
N PRO A 188 -8.06 8.19 17.44
CA PRO A 188 -7.97 9.29 18.42
C PRO A 188 -7.21 8.93 19.71
N TYR A 189 -7.05 7.64 19.98
CA TYR A 189 -6.28 7.12 21.13
C TYR A 189 -4.75 7.16 20.91
N ASP A 190 -4.28 7.25 19.66
CA ASP A 190 -2.85 7.18 19.33
C ASP A 190 -2.19 8.58 19.40
N LYS A 191 -1.98 9.06 20.63
CA LYS A 191 -1.43 10.38 20.95
C LYS A 191 0.07 10.49 20.68
N THR A 192 0.84 9.41 20.84
CA THR A 192 2.31 9.37 20.64
C THR A 192 2.70 8.76 19.30
N LYS A 193 3.91 9.07 18.82
CA LYS A 193 4.45 8.47 17.58
C LYS A 193 4.46 6.94 17.64
N VAL A 194 4.90 6.36 18.77
CA VAL A 194 4.98 4.90 18.96
C VAL A 194 3.62 4.23 18.82
N GLN A 195 2.55 4.86 19.31
CA GLN A 195 1.18 4.35 19.17
C GLN A 195 0.73 4.37 17.70
N LYS A 196 1.02 5.45 16.96
CA LYS A 196 0.71 5.55 15.52
C LYS A 196 1.51 4.54 14.68
N ASP A 197 2.81 4.41 14.95
CA ASP A 197 3.68 3.43 14.30
C ASP A 197 3.21 1.98 14.57
N ALA A 198 2.74 1.68 15.79
CA ALA A 198 2.14 0.39 16.12
C ALA A 198 0.84 0.12 15.34
N THR A 199 -0.06 1.10 15.19
CA THR A 199 -1.25 0.97 14.33
C THR A 199 -0.86 0.71 12.87
N ILE A 200 0.18 1.38 12.36
CA ILE A 200 0.72 1.16 10.99
C ILE A 200 1.30 -0.26 10.83
N VAL A 201 2.01 -0.77 11.84
CA VAL A 201 2.62 -2.12 11.82
C VAL A 201 1.57 -3.23 11.96
N ILE A 202 0.59 -3.08 12.85
CA ILE A 202 -0.43 -4.10 13.12
C ILE A 202 -1.49 -4.15 12.01
N HIS A 203 -1.88 -3.01 11.44
CA HIS A 203 -3.01 -2.94 10.49
C HIS A 203 -2.58 -2.54 9.08
N LEU A 204 -2.08 -1.31 8.90
CA LEU A 204 -1.90 -0.72 7.57
C LEU A 204 -0.90 -1.51 6.70
N LYS A 205 0.28 -1.90 7.22
CA LYS A 205 1.28 -2.66 6.46
C LYS A 205 0.76 -4.05 6.03
N PRO A 206 0.17 -4.89 6.91
CA PRO A 206 -0.48 -6.14 6.49
C PRO A 206 -1.57 -5.96 5.44
N ILE A 207 -2.45 -4.96 5.60
CA ILE A 207 -3.59 -4.68 4.71
C ILE A 207 -3.11 -4.19 3.34
N LEU A 208 -2.15 -3.25 3.28
CA LEU A 208 -1.57 -2.78 2.01
C LEU A 208 -0.91 -3.93 1.23
N LYS A 209 -0.19 -4.84 1.91
CA LYS A 209 0.32 -6.05 1.24
C LYS A 209 -0.82 -6.92 0.71
N GLN A 210 -1.84 -7.19 1.53
CA GLN A 210 -2.96 -8.03 1.11
C GLN A 210 -3.69 -7.44 -0.11
N LEU A 211 -3.89 -6.12 -0.16
CA LEU A 211 -4.50 -5.42 -1.30
C LEU A 211 -3.62 -5.43 -2.57
N VAL A 212 -2.30 -5.59 -2.45
CA VAL A 212 -1.40 -5.85 -3.59
C VAL A 212 -1.50 -7.31 -4.05
N ASP A 213 -1.48 -8.26 -3.11
CA ASP A 213 -1.64 -9.69 -3.39
C ASP A 213 -3.00 -9.96 -4.08
N ASP A 214 -4.05 -9.22 -3.69
CA ASP A 214 -5.40 -9.19 -4.28
C ASP A 214 -5.54 -8.34 -5.57
N LYS A 215 -4.46 -7.73 -6.06
CA LYS A 215 -4.42 -6.86 -7.26
C LYS A 215 -5.35 -5.64 -7.22
N ILE A 216 -5.74 -5.15 -6.04
CA ILE A 216 -6.45 -3.87 -5.86
C ILE A 216 -5.46 -2.70 -5.92
N LEU A 217 -4.27 -2.89 -5.37
CA LEU A 217 -3.15 -1.96 -5.42
C LEU A 217 -2.06 -2.46 -6.35
N PHE A 218 -1.45 -1.53 -7.07
CA PHE A 218 -0.19 -1.72 -7.78
C PHE A 218 0.94 -1.21 -6.87
N PHE A 219 2.01 -1.99 -6.72
CA PHE A 219 3.15 -1.65 -5.86
C PHE A 219 4.47 -1.76 -6.60
N PHE A 220 5.33 -0.77 -6.39
CA PHE A 220 6.74 -0.84 -6.75
C PHE A 220 7.60 -0.10 -5.72
N ARG A 221 8.90 -0.38 -5.74
CA ARG A 221 9.88 0.14 -4.79
C ARG A 221 10.84 1.10 -5.51
N ASN A 222 10.96 2.33 -5.03
CA ASN A 222 11.97 3.28 -5.49
C ASN A 222 13.05 3.44 -4.41
N ASP A 223 14.04 2.56 -4.38
CA ASP A 223 15.14 2.65 -3.41
C ASP A 223 16.01 3.91 -3.58
N SER A 224 16.03 4.52 -4.76
CA SER A 224 16.76 5.77 -5.03
C SER A 224 16.08 7.03 -4.44
N ALA A 225 14.82 6.94 -4.02
CA ALA A 225 14.10 8.08 -3.47
C ALA A 225 14.79 8.63 -2.21
N SER A 226 14.99 9.96 -2.18
CA SER A 226 15.63 10.67 -1.08
C SER A 226 14.81 10.62 0.22
N ARG A 227 13.48 10.52 0.11
CA ARG A 227 12.56 10.46 1.27
C ARG A 227 12.11 9.03 1.56
N PRO A 228 12.17 8.54 2.82
CA PRO A 228 11.71 7.20 3.19
C PRO A 228 10.25 6.90 2.82
N ALA A 229 9.36 7.88 2.91
CA ALA A 229 7.95 7.74 2.53
C ALA A 229 7.76 7.43 1.02
N ASN A 230 8.69 7.90 0.19
CA ASN A 230 8.63 7.73 -1.26
C ASN A 230 9.21 6.39 -1.73
N LYS A 231 9.91 5.63 -0.86
CA LYS A 231 10.57 4.37 -1.26
C LYS A 231 9.60 3.23 -1.56
N SER A 232 8.38 3.29 -1.05
CA SER A 232 7.34 2.26 -1.21
C SER A 232 6.09 2.87 -1.85
N VAL A 233 6.02 2.83 -3.18
CA VAL A 233 4.95 3.50 -3.93
C VAL A 233 3.77 2.54 -4.11
N PHE A 234 2.61 2.92 -3.58
CA PHE A 234 1.34 2.20 -3.75
C PHE A 234 0.38 3.04 -4.56
N LEU A 235 -0.03 2.53 -5.71
CA LEU A 235 -1.04 3.12 -6.59
C LEU A 235 -2.28 2.22 -6.62
N TYR A 236 -3.43 2.73 -7.05
CA TYR A 236 -4.56 1.85 -7.37
C TYR A 236 -4.29 1.12 -8.69
N ASN A 237 -4.60 -0.17 -8.73
CA ASN A 237 -4.42 -0.99 -9.93
C ASN A 237 -5.56 -0.76 -10.93
N ARG A 238 -5.60 0.44 -11.53
CA ARG A 238 -6.51 0.81 -12.62
C ARG A 238 -5.64 1.32 -13.79
N PRO A 239 -5.60 0.64 -14.95
CA PRO A 239 -4.70 1.00 -16.04
C PRO A 239 -4.82 2.47 -16.50
N SER A 240 -6.04 3.01 -16.56
CA SER A 240 -6.28 4.42 -16.89
C SER A 240 -5.67 5.39 -15.88
N GLU A 241 -5.70 5.07 -14.58
CA GLU A 241 -5.18 5.92 -13.50
C GLU A 241 -3.65 5.84 -13.39
N ILE A 242 -3.06 4.69 -13.72
CA ILE A 242 -1.61 4.52 -13.85
C ILE A 242 -1.10 5.30 -15.07
N SER A 243 -1.80 5.20 -16.21
CA SER A 243 -1.50 5.96 -17.43
C SER A 243 -1.66 7.48 -17.23
N ASP A 244 -2.78 7.94 -16.66
CA ASP A 244 -3.00 9.36 -16.38
C ASP A 244 -2.01 9.94 -15.34
N ARG A 245 -1.47 9.11 -14.43
CA ARG A 245 -0.36 9.50 -13.54
C ARG A 245 0.96 9.62 -14.31
N TYR A 246 1.29 8.65 -15.15
CA TYR A 246 2.49 8.70 -16.00
C TYR A 246 2.47 9.94 -16.90
N ASP A 247 1.34 10.21 -17.57
CA ASP A 247 1.16 11.41 -18.39
C ASP A 247 1.33 12.69 -17.56
N ALA A 248 0.83 12.73 -16.32
CA ALA A 248 1.05 13.86 -15.41
C ALA A 248 2.53 14.02 -14.99
N TYR A 249 3.29 12.91 -14.88
CA TYR A 249 4.72 12.94 -14.58
C TYR A 249 5.54 13.41 -15.80
N VAL A 250 5.22 12.93 -17.02
CA VAL A 250 5.82 13.39 -18.27
C VAL A 250 5.50 14.88 -18.51
N ASP A 251 4.28 15.32 -18.24
CA ASP A 251 3.87 16.72 -18.36
C ASP A 251 4.62 17.65 -17.39
N TYR A 252 4.79 17.24 -16.12
CA TYR A 252 5.60 17.98 -15.15
C TYR A 252 7.08 18.07 -15.61
N ALA A 253 7.61 17.01 -16.19
CA ALA A 253 8.95 17.01 -16.78
C ALA A 253 9.06 17.99 -17.96
N LYS A 254 8.15 17.90 -18.94
CA LYS A 254 8.14 18.75 -20.14
C LYS A 254 7.92 20.23 -19.82
N ASN A 255 7.06 20.55 -18.86
CA ASN A 255 6.59 21.92 -18.59
C ASN A 255 7.21 22.58 -17.35
N THR A 256 8.03 21.89 -16.56
CA THR A 256 8.62 22.46 -15.34
C THR A 256 10.09 22.07 -15.16
N ILE A 257 10.45 20.78 -15.25
CA ILE A 257 11.85 20.36 -15.07
C ILE A 257 12.72 20.70 -16.29
N TYR A 258 12.30 20.32 -17.50
CA TYR A 258 13.05 20.58 -18.74
C TYR A 258 13.30 22.08 -18.99
N PRO A 259 12.31 23.00 -18.85
CA PRO A 259 12.55 24.44 -19.02
C PRO A 259 13.55 24.99 -18.00
N ALA A 260 13.55 24.50 -16.75
CA ALA A 260 14.53 24.88 -15.75
C ALA A 260 15.96 24.43 -16.13
N LEU A 261 16.13 23.18 -16.58
CA LEU A 261 17.42 22.66 -17.04
C LEU A 261 17.91 23.34 -18.33
N LYS A 262 17.00 23.70 -19.24
CA LYS A 262 17.32 24.50 -20.44
C LYS A 262 17.80 25.91 -20.07
N ASN A 263 17.12 26.56 -19.13
CA ASN A 263 17.51 27.89 -18.62
C ASN A 263 18.84 27.87 -17.85
N LEU A 264 19.22 26.73 -17.25
CA LEU A 264 20.54 26.50 -16.65
C LEU A 264 21.63 26.16 -17.69
N GLY A 265 21.28 26.06 -18.99
CA GLY A 265 22.21 25.78 -20.08
C GLY A 265 22.73 24.34 -20.14
N VAL A 266 22.22 23.42 -19.32
CA VAL A 266 22.68 22.02 -19.27
C VAL A 266 21.95 21.09 -20.24
N MET A 267 20.82 21.53 -20.81
CA MET A 267 19.98 20.78 -21.75
C MET A 267 19.76 21.55 -23.05
N GLY A 268 19.82 20.83 -24.19
CA GLY A 268 19.60 21.38 -25.53
C GLY A 268 18.11 21.61 -25.89
N GLU A 269 17.85 21.94 -27.15
CA GLU A 269 16.49 21.97 -27.70
C GLU A 269 15.99 20.54 -27.97
N ILE A 270 14.78 20.22 -27.51
CA ILE A 270 14.14 18.90 -27.66
C ILE A 270 12.94 19.03 -28.61
N THR A 271 12.86 18.14 -29.60
CA THR A 271 11.72 18.05 -30.52
C THR A 271 10.48 17.48 -29.84
N GLU A 272 9.29 17.87 -30.28
CA GLU A 272 8.03 17.35 -29.74
C GLU A 272 7.92 15.82 -29.88
N ASP A 273 8.38 15.27 -31.01
CA ASP A 273 8.38 13.83 -31.29
C ASP A 273 9.15 13.01 -30.24
N SER A 274 10.20 13.58 -29.66
CA SER A 274 11.01 12.89 -28.66
C SER A 274 10.25 12.66 -27.35
N TRP A 275 9.20 13.43 -27.07
CA TRP A 275 8.30 13.20 -25.94
C TRP A 275 7.29 12.06 -26.16
N ASN A 276 7.15 11.55 -27.40
CA ASN A 276 6.33 10.37 -27.70
C ASN A 276 6.99 9.06 -27.24
N SER A 277 8.32 9.04 -27.06
CA SER A 277 9.07 7.94 -26.44
C SER A 277 10.08 8.50 -25.44
N PRO A 278 9.60 9.03 -24.29
CA PRO A 278 10.36 9.98 -23.49
C PRO A 278 11.49 9.33 -22.69
N LYS A 279 11.58 8.00 -22.60
CA LYS A 279 12.53 7.25 -21.77
C LYS A 279 13.97 7.79 -21.80
N ASN A 280 14.48 8.11 -23.00
CA ASN A 280 15.85 8.63 -23.15
C ASN A 280 16.00 10.02 -22.51
N ILE A 281 15.07 10.93 -22.80
CA ILE A 281 15.04 12.29 -22.21
C ILE A 281 14.83 12.24 -20.70
N LEU A 282 13.94 11.37 -20.21
CA LEU A 282 13.71 11.21 -18.78
C LEU A 282 14.95 10.69 -18.04
N THR A 283 15.75 9.84 -18.71
CA THR A 283 17.04 9.36 -18.20
C THR A 283 18.09 10.49 -18.18
N GLU A 284 18.16 11.28 -19.26
CA GLU A 284 19.06 12.44 -19.38
C GLU A 284 18.72 13.52 -18.35
N ILE A 285 17.44 13.93 -18.24
CA ILE A 285 16.93 14.84 -17.21
C ILE A 285 17.30 14.35 -15.81
N LYS A 286 17.02 13.08 -15.49
CA LYS A 286 17.39 12.50 -14.18
C LYS A 286 18.90 12.57 -13.91
N GLY A 287 19.74 12.48 -14.95
CA GLY A 287 21.19 12.62 -14.85
C GLY A 287 21.64 13.97 -14.29
N TYR A 288 20.87 15.04 -14.51
CA TYR A 288 21.13 16.38 -13.95
C TYR A 288 20.50 16.63 -12.57
N MET A 289 19.77 15.66 -12.00
CA MET A 289 19.01 15.83 -10.76
C MET A 289 19.71 15.21 -9.54
N ASN A 290 20.34 16.07 -8.74
CA ASN A 290 20.85 15.74 -7.41
C ASN A 290 19.71 15.67 -6.37
N GLU A 291 20.05 15.47 -5.09
CA GLU A 291 19.05 15.29 -4.02
C GLU A 291 18.29 16.57 -3.64
N SER A 292 18.81 17.78 -3.93
CA SER A 292 18.10 19.03 -3.61
C SER A 292 16.85 19.28 -4.46
N TYR A 293 16.66 18.52 -5.55
CA TYR A 293 15.41 18.47 -6.30
C TYR A 293 14.28 17.69 -5.58
N GLY A 294 14.57 16.98 -4.48
CA GLY A 294 13.57 16.38 -3.59
C GLY A 294 12.55 15.49 -4.31
N ASP A 295 11.27 15.86 -4.21
CA ASP A 295 10.17 15.10 -4.82
C ASP A 295 10.10 15.25 -6.35
N GLN A 296 10.74 16.27 -6.96
CA GLN A 296 10.85 16.36 -8.42
C GLN A 296 11.75 15.23 -8.97
N LYS A 297 12.85 14.93 -8.27
CA LYS A 297 13.71 13.79 -8.59
C LYS A 297 12.96 12.48 -8.38
N THR A 298 12.24 12.34 -7.26
CA THR A 298 11.42 11.15 -6.98
C THR A 298 10.41 10.91 -8.11
N LEU A 299 9.68 11.94 -8.54
CA LEU A 299 8.72 11.86 -9.64
C LEU A 299 9.38 11.36 -10.93
N MET A 300 10.62 11.79 -11.23
CA MET A 300 11.33 11.32 -12.43
C MET A 300 11.81 9.87 -12.34
N GLU A 301 12.14 9.41 -11.13
CA GLU A 301 12.45 8.00 -10.86
C GLU A 301 11.22 7.12 -11.01
N GLU A 302 10.07 7.53 -10.46
CA GLU A 302 8.80 6.84 -10.67
C GLU A 302 8.36 6.86 -12.14
N CYS A 303 8.53 7.97 -12.85
CA CYS A 303 8.15 8.12 -14.26
C CYS A 303 8.90 7.11 -15.15
N LEU A 304 10.19 6.91 -14.91
CA LEU A 304 10.98 5.89 -15.61
C LEU A 304 10.50 4.46 -15.31
N VAL A 305 10.10 4.17 -14.07
CA VAL A 305 9.52 2.85 -13.71
C VAL A 305 8.16 2.64 -14.38
N LEU A 306 7.28 3.65 -14.35
CA LEU A 306 5.97 3.60 -15.01
C LEU A 306 6.10 3.47 -16.54
N ASN A 307 7.07 4.15 -17.18
CA ASN A 307 7.38 3.98 -18.61
C ASN A 307 7.66 2.51 -18.94
N GLU A 308 8.46 1.82 -18.13
CA GLU A 308 8.80 0.42 -18.39
C GLU A 308 7.63 -0.55 -18.19
N ILE A 309 6.67 -0.20 -17.33
CA ILE A 309 5.45 -0.99 -17.11
C ILE A 309 4.50 -0.78 -18.29
N ILE A 310 4.27 0.48 -18.68
CA ILE A 310 3.36 0.85 -19.77
C ILE A 310 3.84 0.29 -21.12
N GLU A 311 5.13 0.36 -21.45
CA GLU A 311 5.65 -0.30 -22.67
C GLU A 311 5.48 -1.83 -22.61
N LYS A 312 5.76 -2.48 -21.47
CA LYS A 312 5.58 -3.93 -21.31
C LYS A 312 4.11 -4.36 -21.42
N ASP A 313 3.17 -3.53 -21.00
CA ASP A 313 1.74 -3.80 -21.14
C ASP A 313 1.22 -3.47 -22.55
N ARG A 314 1.72 -2.40 -23.20
CA ARG A 314 1.44 -2.15 -24.62
C ARG A 314 1.97 -3.27 -25.51
N GLU A 315 3.18 -3.78 -25.25
CA GLU A 315 3.73 -4.96 -25.92
C GLU A 315 2.83 -6.20 -25.77
N LYS A 316 2.25 -6.44 -24.58
CA LYS A 316 1.31 -7.56 -24.36
C LYS A 316 0.02 -7.34 -25.14
N GLU A 317 -0.55 -6.14 -25.09
CA GLU A 317 -1.74 -5.80 -25.87
C GLU A 317 -1.50 -5.94 -27.38
N GLU A 318 -0.37 -5.46 -27.90
CA GLU A 318 0.00 -5.63 -29.30
C GLU A 318 0.14 -7.11 -29.67
N LYS A 319 0.83 -7.91 -28.85
CA LYS A 319 0.97 -9.37 -29.08
C LYS A 319 -0.39 -10.09 -29.03
N GLN A 320 -1.29 -9.68 -28.13
CA GLN A 320 -2.64 -10.25 -28.03
C GLN A 320 -3.55 -9.81 -29.18
N LYS A 321 -3.47 -8.54 -29.62
CA LYS A 321 -4.17 -8.03 -30.82
C LYS A 321 -3.69 -8.74 -32.09
N ARG A 322 -2.37 -8.91 -32.26
CA ARG A 322 -1.79 -9.71 -33.36
C ARG A 322 -2.28 -11.17 -33.33
N LYS A 323 -2.35 -11.80 -32.14
CA LYS A 323 -2.90 -13.16 -31.99
C LYS A 323 -4.38 -13.23 -32.37
N GLN A 324 -5.21 -12.31 -31.90
CA GLN A 324 -6.63 -12.25 -32.26
C GLN A 324 -6.82 -12.09 -33.78
N GLN A 325 -6.09 -11.16 -34.41
CA GLN A 325 -6.14 -10.95 -35.86
C GLN A 325 -5.75 -12.20 -36.68
N ILE A 326 -4.88 -13.07 -36.14
CA ILE A 326 -4.56 -14.37 -36.76
C ILE A 326 -5.70 -15.36 -36.57
N GLU A 327 -6.32 -15.43 -35.38
CA GLU A 327 -7.48 -16.29 -35.12
C GLU A 327 -8.69 -15.90 -35.98
N ASP A 328 -8.98 -14.61 -36.11
CA ASP A 328 -10.03 -14.05 -36.97
C ASP A 328 -9.80 -14.41 -38.45
N LEU A 329 -8.54 -14.29 -38.92
CA LEU A 329 -8.17 -14.57 -40.31
C LEU A 329 -8.13 -16.09 -40.58
N MET A 330 -7.77 -16.92 -39.60
CA MET A 330 -7.88 -18.38 -39.67
C MET A 330 -9.34 -18.83 -39.77
N ALA A 331 -10.25 -18.22 -39.00
CA ALA A 331 -11.69 -18.46 -39.12
C ALA A 331 -12.21 -18.11 -40.52
N PHE A 332 -11.83 -16.94 -41.06
CA PHE A 332 -12.15 -16.56 -42.44
C PHE A 332 -11.66 -17.58 -43.48
N LEU A 333 -10.44 -18.11 -43.32
CA LEU A 333 -9.90 -19.14 -44.23
C LEU A 333 -10.62 -20.49 -44.09
N ALA A 334 -11.12 -20.83 -42.91
CA ALA A 334 -11.94 -22.01 -42.69
C ALA A 334 -13.34 -21.88 -43.33
N GLU A 335 -13.95 -20.69 -43.30
CA GLU A 335 -15.24 -20.40 -43.92
C GLU A 335 -15.17 -20.18 -45.45
N ALA A 336 -14.02 -19.73 -45.98
CA ALA A 336 -13.88 -19.33 -47.38
C ALA A 336 -14.18 -20.45 -48.41
N GLY A 337 -14.08 -21.72 -48.03
CA GLY A 337 -14.44 -22.87 -48.86
C GLY A 337 -13.61 -23.06 -50.15
N ARG A 338 -12.48 -22.36 -50.30
CA ARG A 338 -11.62 -22.33 -51.49
C ARG A 338 -10.20 -21.89 -51.16
N ILE A 339 -9.27 -22.08 -52.09
CA ILE A 339 -7.93 -21.49 -51.99
C ILE A 339 -7.99 -19.96 -52.05
N VAL A 340 -7.16 -19.27 -51.27
CA VAL A 340 -7.11 -17.80 -51.20
C VAL A 340 -5.72 -17.30 -51.53
N GLU A 341 -5.63 -16.27 -52.38
CA GLU A 341 -4.36 -15.59 -52.66
C GLU A 341 -3.95 -14.70 -51.48
N VAL A 342 -2.74 -14.91 -50.98
CA VAL A 342 -2.19 -14.16 -49.83
C VAL A 342 -2.16 -12.65 -50.10
N ASN A 343 -2.00 -12.26 -51.37
CA ASN A 343 -1.97 -10.86 -51.80
C ASN A 343 -3.35 -10.16 -51.78
N LEU A 344 -4.44 -10.92 -51.61
CA LEU A 344 -5.81 -10.39 -51.46
C LEU A 344 -6.24 -10.25 -49.99
N LEU A 345 -5.55 -10.91 -49.05
CA LEU A 345 -5.86 -10.84 -47.62
C LEU A 345 -5.54 -9.45 -47.05
N ARG A 346 -6.39 -8.97 -46.14
CA ARG A 346 -6.25 -7.67 -45.48
C ARG A 346 -6.47 -7.82 -43.99
N VAL A 347 -5.72 -7.06 -43.19
CA VAL A 347 -5.94 -6.89 -41.75
C VAL A 347 -6.27 -5.41 -41.53
N SER A 348 -7.41 -5.11 -40.92
CA SER A 348 -7.92 -3.74 -40.75
C SER A 348 -8.03 -2.90 -42.04
N GLY A 349 -8.05 -3.55 -43.22
CA GLY A 349 -8.05 -2.91 -44.54
C GLY A 349 -6.67 -2.79 -45.21
N GLU A 350 -5.58 -2.97 -44.46
CA GLU A 350 -4.20 -2.91 -44.96
C GLU A 350 -3.69 -4.28 -45.46
N PRO A 351 -2.75 -4.33 -46.42
CA PRO A 351 -2.09 -5.58 -46.83
C PRO A 351 -1.27 -6.18 -45.69
N LEU A 352 -1.15 -7.52 -45.68
CA LEU A 352 -0.33 -8.25 -44.72
C LEU A 352 1.13 -7.77 -44.74
N THR A 353 1.68 -7.47 -43.55
CA THR A 353 3.12 -7.25 -43.36
C THR A 353 3.88 -8.58 -43.42
N ASP A 354 5.17 -8.55 -43.76
CA ASP A 354 5.97 -9.78 -43.88
C ASP A 354 6.10 -10.55 -42.55
N GLU A 355 6.13 -9.86 -41.40
CA GLU A 355 6.05 -10.48 -40.07
C GLU A 355 4.76 -11.27 -39.88
N PHE A 356 3.61 -10.64 -40.16
CA PHE A 356 2.30 -11.24 -39.97
C PHE A 356 2.09 -12.39 -40.97
N ARG A 357 2.58 -12.23 -42.20
CA ARG A 357 2.62 -13.26 -43.24
C ARG A 357 3.40 -14.48 -42.77
N ALA A 358 4.60 -14.31 -42.21
CA ALA A 358 5.38 -15.42 -41.67
C ALA A 358 4.68 -16.10 -40.48
N MET A 359 4.00 -15.34 -39.61
CA MET A 359 3.26 -15.88 -38.46
C MET A 359 1.94 -16.57 -38.85
N LEU A 360 1.33 -16.21 -39.97
CA LEU A 360 0.18 -16.93 -40.56
C LEU A 360 0.63 -18.23 -41.22
N LEU A 361 1.74 -18.20 -41.96
CA LEU A 361 2.29 -19.37 -42.67
C LEU A 361 2.92 -20.42 -41.75
N SER A 362 3.19 -20.07 -40.48
CA SER A 362 3.64 -21.03 -39.46
C SER A 362 2.50 -21.71 -38.68
N GLN A 363 1.23 -21.38 -38.95
CA GLN A 363 0.09 -22.03 -38.31
C GLN A 363 -0.06 -23.47 -38.81
N PRO A 364 -0.26 -24.47 -37.92
CA PRO A 364 -0.25 -25.87 -38.28
C PRO A 364 -1.40 -26.28 -39.20
N ASP A 365 -2.50 -25.54 -39.21
CA ASP A 365 -3.71 -25.84 -40.00
C ASP A 365 -3.80 -25.09 -41.34
N VAL A 366 -2.76 -24.32 -41.69
CA VAL A 366 -2.60 -23.70 -43.01
C VAL A 366 -1.81 -24.61 -43.93
N LEU A 367 -2.30 -24.77 -45.15
CA LEU A 367 -1.53 -25.26 -46.30
C LEU A 367 -1.12 -24.07 -47.17
N TYR A 368 0.11 -24.11 -47.66
CA TYR A 368 0.72 -23.03 -48.44
C TYR A 368 1.32 -23.57 -49.73
N ALA A 369 1.14 -22.84 -50.84
CA ALA A 369 1.86 -23.09 -52.07
C ALA A 369 2.19 -21.79 -52.81
N GLU A 370 3.45 -21.67 -53.23
CA GLU A 370 3.85 -20.71 -54.26
C GLU A 370 3.48 -21.26 -55.63
N TYR A 371 2.93 -20.42 -56.49
CA TYR A 371 2.59 -20.80 -57.86
C TYR A 371 3.08 -19.77 -58.87
N ALA A 372 3.69 -20.26 -59.95
CA ALA A 372 4.16 -19.43 -61.06
C ALA A 372 3.70 -19.99 -62.42
N ASP A 373 3.26 -19.07 -63.26
CA ASP A 373 3.21 -19.23 -64.72
C ASP A 373 3.99 -18.05 -65.33
N LYS A 374 4.29 -18.09 -66.63
CA LYS A 374 5.20 -17.17 -67.34
C LYS A 374 4.82 -15.69 -67.27
N ARG A 375 3.62 -15.37 -66.76
CA ARG A 375 3.09 -14.00 -66.57
C ARG A 375 2.68 -13.67 -65.14
N VAL A 376 2.60 -14.63 -64.23
CA VAL A 376 2.01 -14.46 -62.88
C VAL A 376 2.82 -15.23 -61.84
N PHE A 377 3.10 -14.60 -60.71
CA PHE A 377 3.62 -15.25 -59.50
C PHE A 377 2.68 -14.89 -58.36
N ASN A 378 1.94 -15.87 -57.85
CA ASN A 378 0.99 -15.70 -56.75
C ASN A 378 1.27 -16.74 -55.65
N GLU A 379 1.03 -16.33 -54.41
CA GLU A 379 1.19 -17.16 -53.21
C GLU A 379 -0.21 -17.48 -52.68
N PHE A 380 -0.51 -18.77 -52.49
CA PHE A 380 -1.83 -19.27 -52.13
C PHE A 380 -1.81 -19.95 -50.76
N ILE A 381 -2.90 -19.82 -50.02
CA ILE A 381 -3.16 -20.56 -48.79
C ILE A 381 -4.55 -21.20 -48.77
N LEU A 382 -4.69 -22.23 -47.94
CA LEU A 382 -5.92 -23.00 -47.72
C LEU A 382 -5.96 -23.50 -46.26
N HIS A 383 -7.12 -23.45 -45.61
CA HIS A 383 -7.28 -24.05 -44.29
C HIS A 383 -7.59 -25.55 -44.39
N LYS A 384 -7.00 -26.39 -43.54
CA LYS A 384 -7.15 -27.86 -43.65
C LYS A 384 -8.60 -28.35 -43.54
N SER A 385 -9.45 -27.67 -42.77
CA SER A 385 -10.86 -28.07 -42.64
C SER A 385 -11.70 -27.89 -43.92
N CYS A 386 -11.36 -26.93 -44.78
CA CYS A 386 -12.17 -26.60 -45.96
C CYS A 386 -11.68 -27.27 -47.26
N ILE A 387 -10.71 -28.20 -47.18
CA ILE A 387 -10.18 -28.94 -48.34
C ILE A 387 -11.28 -29.58 -49.23
N PRO A 388 -12.31 -30.28 -48.70
CA PRO A 388 -13.35 -30.88 -49.55
C PRO A 388 -14.12 -29.83 -50.36
N GLN A 389 -14.46 -28.70 -49.72
CA GLN A 389 -15.15 -27.58 -50.35
C GLN A 389 -14.26 -26.91 -51.41
N ALA A 390 -12.95 -26.79 -51.16
CA ALA A 390 -12.01 -26.23 -52.11
C ALA A 390 -11.84 -27.10 -53.36
N ILE A 391 -11.93 -28.43 -53.24
CA ILE A 391 -11.95 -29.36 -54.38
C ILE A 391 -13.25 -29.21 -55.19
N GLU A 392 -14.40 -29.04 -54.54
CA GLU A 392 -15.65 -28.70 -55.24
C GLU A 392 -15.58 -27.33 -55.93
N SER A 393 -15.01 -26.31 -55.27
CA SER A 393 -14.77 -24.99 -55.88
C SER A 393 -13.91 -25.12 -57.13
N ALA A 394 -12.79 -25.83 -57.05
CA ALA A 394 -11.90 -26.07 -58.19
C ALA A 394 -12.60 -26.83 -59.33
N LYS A 395 -13.45 -27.81 -59.03
CA LYS A 395 -14.30 -28.49 -60.05
C LYS A 395 -15.22 -27.51 -60.75
N ARG A 396 -15.95 -26.66 -60.00
CA ARG A 396 -16.86 -25.65 -60.56
C ARG A 396 -16.09 -24.59 -61.38
N THR A 397 -14.95 -24.10 -60.88
CA THR A 397 -14.07 -23.16 -61.60
C THR A 397 -13.57 -23.74 -62.91
N PHE A 398 -13.11 -24.99 -62.92
CA PHE A 398 -12.64 -25.67 -64.13
C PHE A 398 -13.77 -25.92 -65.14
N GLN A 399 -14.95 -26.31 -64.68
CA GLN A 399 -16.12 -26.51 -65.55
C GLN A 399 -16.62 -25.20 -66.19
N ILE A 400 -16.60 -24.08 -65.46
CA ILE A 400 -17.13 -22.78 -65.93
C ILE A 400 -16.09 -21.98 -66.73
N LYS A 401 -14.81 -21.99 -66.32
CA LYS A 401 -13.75 -21.12 -66.87
C LYS A 401 -12.64 -21.86 -67.61
N HIS A 402 -12.64 -23.20 -67.59
CA HIS A 402 -11.56 -24.06 -68.12
C HIS A 402 -10.16 -23.72 -67.58
N SER A 403 -10.10 -23.13 -66.38
CA SER A 403 -8.86 -22.84 -65.66
C SER A 403 -8.51 -23.99 -64.73
N ASP A 404 -7.34 -24.58 -64.92
CA ASP A 404 -6.77 -25.66 -64.10
C ASP A 404 -5.90 -25.14 -62.95
N LEU A 405 -5.82 -23.82 -62.75
CA LEU A 405 -4.97 -23.18 -61.72
C LEU A 405 -5.29 -23.70 -60.31
N GLU A 406 -6.57 -23.70 -59.92
CA GLU A 406 -6.98 -24.13 -58.58
C GLU A 406 -6.65 -25.61 -58.33
N ILE A 407 -6.81 -26.46 -59.35
CA ILE A 407 -6.47 -27.89 -59.33
C ILE A 407 -4.96 -28.11 -59.21
N ARG A 408 -4.14 -27.33 -59.95
CA ARG A 408 -2.67 -27.39 -59.88
C ARG A 408 -2.14 -26.91 -58.52
N VAL A 409 -2.74 -25.87 -57.92
CA VAL A 409 -2.38 -25.39 -56.58
C VAL A 409 -2.76 -26.40 -55.48
N LEU A 410 -3.97 -26.97 -55.52
CA LEU A 410 -4.40 -28.01 -54.56
C LEU A 410 -3.46 -29.23 -54.57
N ASN A 411 -3.02 -29.64 -55.76
CA ASN A 411 -2.00 -30.70 -55.91
C ASN A 411 -0.65 -30.29 -55.29
N GLN A 412 -0.17 -29.08 -55.54
CA GLN A 412 1.09 -28.58 -54.97
C GLN A 412 1.04 -28.46 -53.44
N MET A 413 -0.15 -28.23 -52.86
CA MET A 413 -0.42 -28.26 -51.41
C MET A 413 -0.52 -29.69 -50.83
N ASN A 414 -0.45 -30.74 -51.66
CA ASN A 414 -0.58 -32.16 -51.26
C ASN A 414 -1.84 -32.49 -50.44
N VAL A 415 -2.98 -31.84 -50.75
CA VAL A 415 -4.23 -31.93 -49.97
C VAL A 415 -4.77 -33.35 -49.78
N THR A 416 -4.40 -34.30 -50.64
CA THR A 416 -4.76 -35.72 -50.54
C THR A 416 -4.24 -36.40 -49.28
N LEU A 417 -3.16 -35.91 -48.68
CA LEU A 417 -2.59 -36.39 -47.41
C LEU A 417 -3.42 -35.95 -46.18
N HIS A 418 -4.29 -34.96 -46.34
CA HIS A 418 -5.11 -34.37 -45.27
C HIS A 418 -6.59 -34.71 -45.38
N LEU A 419 -6.97 -35.51 -46.38
CA LEU A 419 -8.30 -36.07 -46.53
C LEU A 419 -8.36 -37.45 -45.87
N ASN A 420 -9.35 -37.67 -45.00
CA ASN A 420 -9.65 -39.01 -44.50
C ASN A 420 -10.46 -39.79 -45.55
N ASP A 421 -11.59 -39.23 -45.99
CA ASP A 421 -12.53 -39.87 -46.92
C ASP A 421 -11.94 -40.11 -48.32
N GLU A 422 -12.39 -41.19 -48.97
CA GLU A 422 -12.09 -41.43 -50.39
C GLU A 422 -12.88 -40.55 -51.36
N SER A 423 -14.07 -40.07 -50.99
CA SER A 423 -14.95 -39.34 -51.90
C SER A 423 -14.27 -38.08 -52.48
N PRO A 424 -13.71 -37.15 -51.67
CA PRO A 424 -13.02 -35.97 -52.21
C PRO A 424 -11.69 -36.32 -52.92
N LYS A 425 -11.03 -37.43 -52.55
CA LYS A 425 -9.81 -37.92 -53.24
C LYS A 425 -10.14 -38.35 -54.67
N ARG A 426 -11.18 -39.19 -54.84
CA ARG A 426 -11.68 -39.63 -56.15
C ARG A 426 -12.17 -38.45 -56.99
N LEU A 427 -12.82 -37.46 -56.38
CA LEU A 427 -13.23 -36.22 -57.04
C LEU A 427 -12.04 -35.40 -57.56
N LEU A 428 -10.96 -35.31 -56.78
CA LEU A 428 -9.72 -34.63 -57.20
C LEU A 428 -8.97 -35.40 -58.30
N GLU A 429 -8.91 -36.74 -58.23
CA GLU A 429 -8.36 -37.58 -59.31
C GLU A 429 -9.15 -37.42 -60.63
N GLU A 430 -10.47 -37.31 -60.57
CA GLU A 430 -11.34 -37.14 -61.74
C GLU A 430 -11.08 -35.80 -62.44
N ILE A 431 -11.10 -34.69 -61.70
CA ILE A 431 -10.89 -33.36 -62.29
C ILE A 431 -9.44 -33.14 -62.72
N GLU A 432 -8.48 -33.81 -62.09
CA GLU A 432 -7.10 -33.86 -62.55
C GLU A 432 -6.96 -34.62 -63.89
N ALA A 433 -7.57 -35.80 -64.01
CA ALA A 433 -7.55 -36.57 -65.25
C ALA A 433 -8.24 -35.82 -66.42
N GLN A 434 -9.18 -34.94 -66.13
CA GLN A 434 -9.79 -34.01 -67.08
C GLN A 434 -8.88 -32.80 -67.37
N SER A 435 -8.35 -32.12 -66.35
CA SER A 435 -7.54 -30.90 -66.55
C SER A 435 -6.19 -31.18 -67.22
N LEU A 436 -5.60 -32.35 -67.01
CA LEU A 436 -4.35 -32.73 -67.67
C LEU A 436 -4.51 -33.04 -69.18
N PHE A 437 -5.74 -33.21 -69.67
CA PHE A 437 -6.02 -33.57 -71.08
C PHE A 437 -5.45 -32.55 -72.08
N GLN A 438 -5.38 -31.26 -71.71
CA GLN A 438 -4.83 -30.23 -72.59
C GLN A 438 -3.34 -30.42 -72.90
N PHE A 439 -2.58 -31.10 -72.03
CA PHE A 439 -1.13 -31.30 -72.16
C PHE A 439 -0.73 -32.60 -72.89
N LEU A 440 -1.70 -33.42 -73.31
CA LEU A 440 -1.45 -34.59 -74.17
C LEU A 440 -0.85 -34.20 -75.53
N PRO A 441 -0.09 -35.08 -76.20
CA PRO A 441 0.36 -34.87 -77.58
C PRO A 441 -0.82 -34.58 -78.51
N PHE A 442 -0.63 -33.66 -79.47
CA PHE A 442 -1.71 -33.13 -80.31
C PHE A 442 -2.56 -34.22 -80.98
N PHE A 443 -1.93 -35.22 -81.60
CA PHE A 443 -2.63 -36.32 -82.25
C PHE A 443 -3.42 -37.21 -81.28
N THR A 444 -2.85 -37.53 -80.11
CA THR A 444 -3.54 -38.27 -79.04
C THR A 444 -4.76 -37.52 -78.53
N ARG A 445 -4.62 -36.20 -78.32
CA ARG A 445 -5.70 -35.31 -77.86
C ARG A 445 -6.82 -35.19 -78.90
N LEU A 446 -6.46 -34.99 -80.17
CA LEU A 446 -7.41 -34.90 -81.28
C LEU A 446 -8.21 -36.19 -81.46
N TRP A 447 -7.53 -37.35 -81.48
CA TRP A 447 -8.18 -38.65 -81.61
C TRP A 447 -9.14 -38.93 -80.44
N ARG A 448 -8.75 -38.60 -79.21
CA ARG A 448 -9.62 -38.73 -78.04
C ARG A 448 -10.83 -37.79 -78.03
N MET A 449 -10.69 -36.56 -78.57
CA MET A 449 -11.85 -35.66 -78.75
C MET A 449 -12.85 -36.24 -79.76
N ILE A 450 -12.38 -36.83 -80.87
CA ILE A 450 -13.23 -37.52 -81.86
C ILE A 450 -13.94 -38.73 -81.23
N MET A 451 -13.23 -39.50 -80.39
CA MET A 451 -13.78 -40.64 -79.65
C MET A 451 -14.58 -40.25 -78.38
N GLY A 452 -14.84 -38.96 -78.16
CA GLY A 452 -15.65 -38.46 -77.03
C GLY A 452 -15.04 -38.61 -75.62
N ASN A 453 -13.79 -39.05 -75.50
CA ASN A 453 -13.15 -39.34 -74.21
C ASN A 453 -12.11 -38.28 -73.82
N MET A 454 -12.57 -37.17 -73.25
CA MET A 454 -11.73 -36.03 -72.86
C MET A 454 -11.00 -36.25 -71.51
N THR A 455 -10.36 -37.41 -71.33
CA THR A 455 -9.60 -37.74 -70.11
C THR A 455 -8.21 -38.33 -70.41
N VAL A 456 -7.32 -38.21 -69.41
CA VAL A 456 -5.98 -38.80 -69.36
C VAL A 456 -6.05 -40.15 -68.64
N HIS A 457 -5.39 -41.19 -69.16
CA HIS A 457 -5.34 -42.49 -68.49
C HIS A 457 -4.34 -42.48 -67.31
N LYS A 458 -4.57 -43.30 -66.28
CA LYS A 458 -3.77 -43.28 -65.04
C LYS A 458 -2.25 -43.47 -65.26
N PHE A 459 -1.82 -44.16 -66.32
CA PHE A 459 -0.40 -44.33 -66.65
C PHE A 459 0.24 -43.10 -67.35
N GLU A 460 -0.56 -42.18 -67.90
CA GLU A 460 -0.10 -40.98 -68.59
C GLU A 460 0.03 -39.78 -67.64
N ILE A 461 -0.66 -39.82 -66.49
CA ILE A 461 -0.64 -38.75 -65.48
C ILE A 461 0.79 -38.49 -64.92
N PRO A 462 1.57 -39.50 -64.49
CA PRO A 462 2.91 -39.27 -63.92
C PRO A 462 3.91 -38.52 -64.83
N PRO A 463 4.12 -38.88 -66.12
CA PRO A 463 5.07 -38.15 -66.96
C PRO A 463 4.60 -36.72 -67.29
N ILE A 464 3.29 -36.47 -67.37
CA ILE A 464 2.75 -35.12 -67.55
C ILE A 464 3.00 -34.28 -66.28
N LYS A 465 2.70 -34.82 -65.09
CA LYS A 465 3.01 -34.16 -63.80
C LYS A 465 4.48 -33.81 -63.68
N ALA A 466 5.38 -34.75 -63.96
CA ALA A 466 6.83 -34.51 -63.88
C ALA A 466 7.29 -33.36 -64.78
N ARG A 467 6.76 -33.29 -66.01
CA ARG A 467 7.06 -32.19 -66.96
C ARG A 467 6.53 -30.84 -66.48
N LEU A 468 5.31 -30.81 -65.93
CA LEU A 468 4.72 -29.57 -65.39
C LEU A 468 5.48 -29.09 -64.15
N GLN A 469 5.90 -30.00 -63.27
CA GLN A 469 6.68 -29.67 -62.07
C GLN A 469 8.05 -29.08 -62.42
N GLN A 470 8.73 -29.61 -63.45
CA GLN A 470 9.98 -29.03 -63.98
C GLN A 470 9.79 -27.64 -64.59
N GLN A 471 8.61 -27.32 -65.13
CA GLN A 471 8.29 -25.97 -65.61
C GLN A 471 7.99 -25.03 -64.44
N LEU A 472 7.12 -25.43 -63.51
CA LEU A 472 6.77 -24.65 -62.31
C LEU A 472 8.01 -24.28 -61.49
N THR A 473 8.88 -25.24 -61.20
CA THR A 473 10.13 -25.00 -60.44
C THR A 473 11.10 -24.06 -61.17
N LYS A 474 11.23 -24.16 -62.49
CA LYS A 474 12.04 -23.25 -63.30
C LYS A 474 11.47 -21.82 -63.31
N ASP A 475 10.15 -21.69 -63.48
CA ASP A 475 9.50 -20.38 -63.54
C ASP A 475 9.51 -19.72 -62.14
N LEU A 476 9.27 -20.46 -61.05
CA LEU A 476 9.44 -20.01 -59.66
C LEU A 476 10.86 -19.49 -59.40
N ALA A 477 11.90 -20.24 -59.79
CA ALA A 477 13.29 -19.81 -59.64
C ALA A 477 13.56 -18.49 -60.38
N SER A 478 13.03 -18.34 -61.60
CA SER A 478 13.17 -17.10 -62.38
C SER A 478 12.50 -15.88 -61.72
N GLN A 479 11.36 -16.08 -61.05
CA GLN A 479 10.63 -15.01 -60.36
C GLN A 479 11.29 -14.64 -59.02
N LYS A 480 11.83 -15.62 -58.28
CA LYS A 480 12.59 -15.35 -57.04
C LYS A 480 13.85 -14.52 -57.29
N VAL A 481 14.59 -14.81 -58.37
CA VAL A 481 15.73 -13.98 -58.79
C VAL A 481 15.32 -12.53 -59.07
N LYS A 482 14.15 -12.30 -59.69
CA LYS A 482 13.62 -10.95 -59.94
C LYS A 482 13.19 -10.21 -58.66
N LYS A 483 12.48 -10.86 -57.73
CA LYS A 483 12.15 -10.25 -56.42
C LYS A 483 13.43 -9.80 -55.70
N ILE A 484 14.42 -10.69 -55.58
CA ILE A 484 15.70 -10.44 -54.92
C ILE A 484 16.48 -9.27 -55.59
N SER A 485 16.42 -9.11 -56.92
CA SER A 485 17.06 -7.95 -57.57
C SER A 485 16.37 -6.63 -57.24
N GLN A 486 15.03 -6.60 -57.20
CA GLN A 486 14.24 -5.40 -56.90
C GLN A 486 14.37 -4.97 -55.43
N GLU A 487 14.43 -5.92 -54.50
CA GLU A 487 14.64 -5.64 -53.07
C GLU A 487 16.03 -5.07 -52.80
N LYS A 488 17.07 -5.61 -53.44
CA LYS A 488 18.44 -5.06 -53.34
C LYS A 488 18.54 -3.62 -53.86
N GLU A 489 17.85 -3.30 -54.95
CA GLU A 489 17.83 -1.93 -55.49
C GLU A 489 17.18 -0.93 -54.52
N LYS A 490 16.13 -1.33 -53.78
CA LYS A 490 15.53 -0.52 -52.72
C LYS A 490 16.47 -0.33 -51.52
N LEU A 491 17.12 -1.41 -51.06
CA LEU A 491 18.02 -1.36 -49.89
C LEU A 491 19.22 -0.42 -50.10
N VAL A 492 19.79 -0.41 -51.31
CA VAL A 492 20.89 0.50 -51.69
C VAL A 492 20.46 1.97 -51.63
N LYS A 493 19.25 2.28 -52.11
CA LYS A 493 18.69 3.64 -52.08
C LYS A 493 18.41 4.15 -50.66
N ALA A 494 18.13 3.27 -49.71
CA ALA A 494 17.97 3.64 -48.30
C ALA A 494 19.32 3.97 -47.63
N ARG A 495 20.31 3.07 -47.71
CA ARG A 495 21.60 3.22 -47.02
C ARG A 495 22.47 4.39 -47.48
N LEU A 496 22.28 4.87 -48.71
CA LEU A 496 22.95 6.09 -49.18
C LEU A 496 22.50 7.32 -48.41
N LYS A 497 21.22 7.38 -47.99
CA LYS A 497 20.63 8.54 -47.32
C LYS A 497 21.02 8.63 -45.85
N GLU A 498 20.99 7.49 -45.15
CA GLU A 498 21.38 7.33 -43.74
C GLU A 498 22.84 7.74 -43.48
N ARG A 499 23.73 7.58 -44.47
CA ARG A 499 25.15 7.91 -44.35
C ARG A 499 25.44 9.41 -44.43
N GLU A 500 24.67 10.19 -45.19
CA GLU A 500 24.84 11.65 -45.30
C GLU A 500 24.46 12.41 -44.01
N GLU A 501 23.78 11.75 -43.08
CA GLU A 501 23.34 12.32 -41.81
C GLU A 501 24.37 12.02 -40.70
N ALA A 502 24.85 10.78 -40.60
CA ALA A 502 25.78 10.34 -39.55
C ALA A 502 27.17 11.03 -39.56
N GLU A 503 27.67 11.46 -40.73
CA GLU A 503 29.00 12.10 -40.83
C GLU A 503 29.02 13.55 -40.27
N LYS A 504 27.87 14.15 -39.91
CA LYS A 504 27.76 15.54 -39.42
C LYS A 504 27.90 15.73 -37.90
N ASP A 505 27.53 14.74 -37.10
CA ASP A 505 27.49 14.87 -35.63
C ASP A 505 28.81 14.46 -34.93
N ALA A 506 29.71 13.78 -35.64
CA ALA A 506 30.95 13.24 -35.07
C ALA A 506 31.98 14.30 -34.66
N GLU A 507 31.97 15.50 -35.27
CA GLU A 507 32.99 16.54 -35.02
C GLU A 507 32.82 17.28 -33.68
N ARG A 508 31.67 17.18 -33.00
CA ARG A 508 31.28 18.14 -31.96
C ARG A 508 31.54 17.76 -30.50
N LYS A 509 32.04 16.56 -30.18
CA LYS A 509 32.19 16.08 -28.78
C LYS A 509 33.56 15.49 -28.45
N SER A 510 34.61 16.31 -28.48
CA SER A 510 35.99 15.92 -28.12
C SER A 510 36.80 17.03 -27.41
N LYS A 511 36.41 17.41 -26.17
CA LYS A 511 37.23 18.26 -25.26
C LYS A 511 36.83 18.16 -23.76
N GLN A 512 37.86 18.15 -22.88
CA GLN A 512 37.90 18.51 -21.44
C GLN A 512 37.52 17.50 -20.29
N SER A 513 38.59 16.92 -19.71
CA SER A 513 38.97 16.52 -18.32
C SER A 513 38.35 17.24 -17.08
N HIS A 514 38.03 16.62 -15.89
CA HIS A 514 38.84 16.15 -14.68
C HIS A 514 39.17 17.28 -13.63
N THR A 515 39.32 17.22 -12.27
CA THR A 515 39.52 16.23 -11.10
C THR A 515 39.25 16.99 -9.71
N GLN A 516 39.45 16.69 -8.38
CA GLN A 516 39.92 15.59 -7.42
C GLN A 516 39.69 15.93 -5.87
N THR A 517 39.55 14.95 -4.91
CA THR A 517 39.82 15.00 -3.39
C THR A 517 39.05 15.99 -2.43
N SER A 518 39.11 16.05 -1.05
CA SER A 518 39.18 15.18 0.21
C SER A 518 39.00 16.08 1.52
N THR A 519 39.09 15.83 2.87
CA THR A 519 39.43 14.73 3.87
C THR A 519 39.08 15.08 5.39
N SER A 520 38.95 14.07 6.31
CA SER A 520 39.35 13.97 7.80
C SER A 520 38.71 14.70 9.07
N ASN A 521 38.57 13.93 10.21
CA ASN A 521 38.69 14.21 11.72
C ASN A 521 37.59 14.94 12.60
N ASN A 522 37.51 14.93 13.98
CA ASN A 522 37.79 13.97 15.13
C ASN A 522 37.44 14.48 16.60
N SER A 523 37.17 13.59 17.62
CA SER A 523 37.30 13.63 19.15
C SER A 523 36.60 14.63 20.15
N GLN A 524 36.24 14.21 21.42
CA GLN A 524 36.53 14.77 22.82
C GLN A 524 35.74 14.09 24.02
N ASP A 525 35.75 14.58 25.31
CA ASP A 525 34.77 14.46 26.48
C ASP A 525 35.38 14.80 27.93
N ASP A 526 34.60 14.89 29.08
CA ASP A 526 34.95 15.57 30.42
C ASP A 526 34.26 15.04 31.79
N ASP A 527 34.18 15.83 32.92
CA ASP A 527 33.48 15.71 34.31
C ASP A 527 34.32 15.37 35.64
N GLU A 528 33.98 15.48 36.98
CA GLU A 528 32.76 15.61 37.91
C GLU A 528 33.01 16.36 39.35
N ASP A 529 32.34 16.06 40.52
CA ASP A 529 32.14 16.94 41.77
C ASP A 529 32.02 16.27 43.24
N SER A 530 31.81 17.03 44.39
CA SER A 530 31.25 16.72 45.81
C SER A 530 32.06 17.25 47.09
N GLU A 531 31.69 17.32 48.43
CA GLU A 531 30.56 16.92 49.37
C GLU A 531 30.34 17.84 50.71
N PRO A 532 30.16 17.49 52.06
CA PRO A 532 29.27 18.26 53.05
C PRO A 532 29.76 18.58 54.54
N VAL A 533 28.85 18.80 55.55
CA VAL A 533 29.05 19.41 56.94
C VAL A 533 28.10 18.88 58.10
N LYS A 534 28.35 19.08 59.45
CA LYS A 534 27.37 18.86 60.61
C LYS A 534 27.65 19.53 62.02
N GLN A 535 26.72 19.47 63.02
CA GLN A 535 26.70 20.07 64.42
C GLN A 535 25.92 19.20 65.47
N GLY A 536 25.64 19.44 66.80
CA GLY A 536 25.77 20.54 67.83
C GLY A 536 25.18 20.13 69.25
N SER A 537 25.20 20.96 70.35
CA SER A 537 24.59 20.66 71.72
C SER A 537 24.34 21.88 72.72
N PRO A 538 24.43 21.80 74.08
CA PRO A 538 23.31 21.85 75.05
C PRO A 538 22.87 23.23 75.58
N GLU A 539 23.00 24.31 74.81
CA GLU A 539 22.33 25.60 75.10
C GLU A 539 20.80 25.52 74.85
N GLU A 540 20.25 24.31 74.85
CA GLU A 540 19.10 23.89 74.06
C GLU A 540 17.78 24.01 74.82
N GLU A 541 17.78 24.22 76.14
CA GLU A 541 16.54 24.12 76.94
C GLU A 541 15.74 25.43 77.11
N LYS A 542 16.39 26.60 77.24
CA LYS A 542 15.66 27.88 77.03
C LYS A 542 15.23 28.01 75.58
N LYS A 543 16.15 27.64 74.67
CA LYS A 543 15.86 27.46 73.26
C LYS A 543 14.72 26.47 73.02
N TRP A 544 14.43 25.48 73.89
CA TRP A 544 13.29 24.57 73.65
C TRP A 544 11.95 25.26 73.82
N LYS A 545 11.78 26.14 74.81
CA LYS A 545 10.52 26.91 74.96
C LYS A 545 10.36 27.92 73.84
N GLU A 546 11.40 28.71 73.58
CA GLU A 546 11.43 29.70 72.50
C GLU A 546 11.26 29.03 71.11
N SER A 547 11.79 27.83 70.91
CA SER A 547 11.59 27.07 69.66
C SER A 547 10.22 26.41 69.59
N ILE A 548 9.61 25.92 70.68
CA ILE A 548 8.21 25.47 70.65
C ILE A 548 7.28 26.63 70.31
N GLU A 549 7.48 27.81 70.90
CA GLU A 549 6.70 29.01 70.56
C GLU A 549 6.95 29.47 69.11
N SER A 550 8.21 29.45 68.65
CA SER A 550 8.56 29.71 67.25
C SER A 550 7.94 28.68 66.29
N ILE A 551 7.88 27.40 66.66
CA ILE A 551 7.25 26.33 65.88
C ILE A 551 5.74 26.56 65.83
N VAL A 552 5.08 26.82 66.96
CA VAL A 552 3.64 27.13 67.02
C VAL A 552 3.33 28.33 66.12
N ARG A 553 4.14 29.39 66.15
CA ARG A 553 3.99 30.54 65.24
C ARG A 553 4.15 30.15 63.77
N ILE A 554 5.17 29.35 63.42
CA ILE A 554 5.39 28.84 62.05
C ILE A 554 4.21 27.98 61.58
N LEU A 555 3.65 27.14 62.46
CA LEU A 555 2.48 26.31 62.15
C LEU A 555 1.24 27.16 61.93
N ASP A 556 0.94 28.10 62.84
CA ASP A 556 -0.24 28.96 62.74
C ASP A 556 -0.17 29.84 61.48
N GLU A 557 1.00 30.42 61.17
CA GLU A 557 1.24 31.20 59.95
C GLU A 557 1.07 30.33 58.68
N ALA A 558 1.61 29.11 58.66
CA ALA A 558 1.42 28.18 57.54
C ALA A 558 -0.06 27.82 57.31
N TRP A 559 -0.82 27.59 58.38
CA TRP A 559 -2.26 27.32 58.31
C TRP A 559 -3.08 28.55 57.90
N GLU A 560 -2.67 29.78 58.27
CA GLU A 560 -3.28 31.03 57.77
C GLU A 560 -3.05 31.20 56.25
N PHE A 561 -1.88 30.83 55.74
CA PHE A 561 -1.59 30.77 54.30
C PHE A 561 -2.14 29.52 53.58
N GLY A 562 -2.84 28.62 54.28
CA GLY A 562 -3.47 27.43 53.70
C GLY A 562 -2.50 26.31 53.30
N VAL A 563 -1.27 26.34 53.81
CA VAL A 563 -0.29 25.25 53.71
C VAL A 563 -0.62 24.19 54.77
N TYR A 564 -0.27 22.93 54.49
CA TYR A 564 -0.35 21.82 55.44
C TYR A 564 1.06 21.53 55.97
N PRO A 565 1.52 22.20 57.04
CA PRO A 565 2.88 22.05 57.53
C PRO A 565 3.09 20.67 58.16
N ASP A 566 4.22 20.05 57.84
CA ASP A 566 4.70 18.82 58.45
C ASP A 566 6.05 19.09 59.17
N ARG A 567 6.84 18.04 59.42
CA ARG A 567 8.16 18.21 60.05
C ARG A 567 9.19 18.86 59.12
N GLU A 568 9.18 18.56 57.82
CA GLU A 568 10.13 19.13 56.86
C GLU A 568 9.85 20.62 56.63
N TYR A 569 8.57 21.00 56.51
CA TYR A 569 8.17 22.40 56.48
C TYR A 569 8.71 23.17 57.69
N VAL A 570 8.53 22.62 58.90
CA VAL A 570 9.03 23.23 60.14
C VAL A 570 10.56 23.34 60.15
N LEU A 571 11.30 22.31 59.73
CA LEU A 571 12.77 22.38 59.59
C LEU A 571 13.20 23.51 58.66
N SER A 572 12.56 23.64 57.50
CA SER A 572 12.89 24.66 56.49
C SER A 572 12.72 26.10 57.02
N LYS A 573 11.74 26.33 57.90
CA LYS A 573 11.43 27.64 58.49
C LYS A 573 12.22 27.95 59.77
N LEU A 574 12.84 26.94 60.38
CA LEU A 574 13.70 27.10 61.56
C LEU A 574 15.15 27.45 61.22
N ASN A 575 15.49 27.69 59.94
CA ASN A 575 16.81 28.13 59.46
C ASN A 575 17.97 27.29 60.03
N GLY A 576 17.84 25.96 60.00
CA GLY A 576 18.88 25.03 60.43
C GLY A 576 19.07 24.87 61.95
N LYS A 577 18.21 25.46 62.80
CA LYS A 577 18.28 25.30 64.27
C LYS A 577 18.10 23.85 64.76
N PHE A 578 17.58 22.95 63.93
CA PHE A 578 17.36 21.54 64.25
C PHE A 578 17.75 20.66 63.07
N THR A 579 18.26 19.45 63.35
CA THR A 579 18.23 18.32 62.42
C THR A 579 16.86 17.62 62.50
N GLU A 580 16.52 16.83 61.49
CA GLU A 580 15.23 16.14 61.43
C GLU A 580 14.97 15.21 62.63
N GLU A 581 15.92 14.32 62.94
CA GLU A 581 15.82 13.39 64.07
C GLU A 581 15.69 14.15 65.41
N ASN A 582 16.44 15.24 65.58
CA ASN A 582 16.37 16.08 66.77
C ASN A 582 15.01 16.76 66.87
N LEU A 583 14.45 17.30 65.77
CA LEU A 583 13.11 17.90 65.77
C LEU A 583 12.03 16.86 66.11
N ILE A 584 12.12 15.64 65.57
CA ILE A 584 11.17 14.56 65.88
C ILE A 584 11.23 14.18 67.36
N PHE A 585 12.43 14.02 67.91
CA PHE A 585 12.63 13.70 69.32
C PHE A 585 12.14 14.83 70.23
N PHE A 586 12.44 16.08 69.86
CA PHE A 586 12.03 17.30 70.53
C PHE A 586 10.51 17.48 70.55
N LEU A 587 9.83 17.33 69.41
CA LEU A 587 8.37 17.42 69.31
C LEU A 587 7.69 16.31 70.11
N LYS A 588 8.25 15.09 70.13
CA LYS A 588 7.77 14.00 71.00
C LYS A 588 7.96 14.30 72.49
N LYS A 589 9.08 14.92 72.88
CA LYS A 589 9.43 15.21 74.29
C LYS A 589 8.70 16.44 74.86
N PHE A 590 8.46 17.47 74.04
CA PHE A 590 7.98 18.78 74.50
C PHE A 590 6.70 19.28 73.81
N GLY A 591 6.40 18.85 72.58
CA GLY A 591 5.30 19.39 71.77
C GLY A 591 3.90 18.90 72.12
N GLY A 592 3.76 17.77 72.81
CA GLY A 592 2.49 17.01 72.95
C GLY A 592 1.32 17.68 73.72
N LYS A 593 1.45 18.94 74.15
CA LYS A 593 0.34 19.76 74.66
C LYS A 593 -0.05 20.91 73.70
N GLU A 594 0.94 21.43 72.98
CA GLU A 594 0.80 22.62 72.13
C GLU A 594 0.57 22.28 70.65
N ILE A 595 0.95 21.07 70.23
CA ILE A 595 0.92 20.62 68.83
C ILE A 595 0.24 19.24 68.75
N TYR A 596 -0.82 19.16 67.94
CA TYR A 596 -1.43 17.92 67.50
C TYR A 596 -0.89 17.52 66.13
N SER A 597 -1.05 16.25 65.77
CA SER A 597 -0.76 15.77 64.42
C SER A 597 -1.74 14.73 63.91
N PHE A 598 -1.85 14.61 62.58
CA PHE A 598 -2.60 13.57 61.90
C PHE A 598 -1.91 13.12 60.60
N PRO A 599 -1.82 11.82 60.31
CA PRO A 599 -1.43 11.33 59.00
C PRO A 599 -2.57 11.50 58.00
N ILE A 600 -2.24 11.72 56.74
CA ILE A 600 -3.20 11.64 55.64
C ILE A 600 -3.27 10.18 55.15
N ARG A 601 -4.48 9.64 55.04
CA ARG A 601 -4.70 8.27 54.54
C ARG A 601 -4.35 8.19 53.05
N ASN A 602 -3.94 6.99 52.62
CA ASN A 602 -3.70 6.59 51.23
C ASN A 602 -2.63 7.36 50.42
N GLN A 603 -2.18 8.56 50.86
CA GLN A 603 -1.24 9.43 50.13
C GLN A 603 0.19 9.44 50.72
N ARG A 604 0.73 8.28 51.13
CA ARG A 604 2.05 8.21 51.79
C ARG A 604 3.23 8.72 50.96
N GLU A 605 3.10 8.77 49.63
CA GLU A 605 4.13 9.29 48.73
C GLU A 605 4.15 10.83 48.68
N LYS A 606 2.99 11.47 48.86
CA LYS A 606 2.82 12.93 48.79
C LYS A 606 2.84 13.60 50.17
N PHE A 607 2.37 12.87 51.17
CA PHE A 607 2.36 13.26 52.58
C PHE A 607 3.00 12.13 53.41
N PRO A 608 4.33 11.95 53.33
CA PRO A 608 5.05 10.90 54.05
C PRO A 608 4.96 11.09 55.58
N TRP A 609 4.85 12.34 56.03
CA TRP A 609 4.85 12.71 57.44
C TRP A 609 3.48 13.24 57.91
N PRO A 610 3.13 13.07 59.20
CA PRO A 610 1.90 13.63 59.76
C PRO A 610 1.89 15.16 59.68
N ILE A 611 0.76 15.72 59.25
CA ILE A 611 0.51 17.16 59.28
C ILE A 611 0.45 17.61 60.74
N LEU A 612 1.08 18.74 61.04
CA LEU A 612 1.18 19.35 62.36
C LEU A 612 0.21 20.54 62.46
N ILE A 613 -0.42 20.74 63.61
CA ILE A 613 -1.33 21.86 63.86
C ILE A 613 -1.35 22.22 65.34
N SER A 614 -1.33 23.50 65.69
CA SER A 614 -1.28 23.90 67.10
C SER A 614 -2.65 23.81 67.79
N THR A 615 -2.60 23.60 69.10
CA THR A 615 -3.77 23.70 70.01
C THR A 615 -4.39 25.09 69.94
N GLY A 616 -3.56 26.14 69.83
CA GLY A 616 -3.99 27.54 69.73
C GLY A 616 -4.78 27.83 68.46
N TYR A 617 -4.29 27.38 67.30
CA TYR A 617 -4.99 27.52 66.02
C TYR A 617 -6.32 26.74 66.03
N LEU A 618 -6.33 25.52 66.56
CA LEU A 618 -7.56 24.73 66.66
C LEU A 618 -8.62 25.38 67.56
N LYS A 619 -8.23 26.01 68.68
CA LYS A 619 -9.19 26.78 69.51
C LYS A 619 -9.73 28.03 68.79
N ARG A 620 -8.91 28.71 67.97
CA ARG A 620 -9.31 29.93 67.23
C ARG A 620 -10.14 29.66 65.97
N HIS A 621 -9.80 28.62 65.20
CA HIS A 621 -10.32 28.41 63.85
C HIS A 621 -10.94 27.03 63.61
N GLY A 622 -10.86 26.10 64.58
CA GLY A 622 -11.22 24.69 64.42
C GLY A 622 -12.63 24.44 63.88
N LYS A 623 -13.65 25.20 64.33
CA LYS A 623 -15.02 25.07 63.81
C LYS A 623 -15.10 25.47 62.33
N LYS A 624 -14.58 26.63 61.95
CA LYS A 624 -14.56 27.10 60.54
C LYS A 624 -13.78 26.13 59.64
N LEU A 625 -12.73 25.51 60.18
CA LEU A 625 -11.96 24.49 59.50
C LEU A 625 -12.77 23.20 59.30
N PHE A 626 -13.49 22.75 60.33
CA PHE A 626 -14.41 21.61 60.26
C PHE A 626 -15.52 21.82 59.23
N ASP A 627 -16.23 22.95 59.30
CA ASP A 627 -17.33 23.28 58.38
C ASP A 627 -16.83 23.29 56.91
N LYS A 628 -15.65 23.88 56.64
CA LYS A 628 -15.01 23.88 55.32
C LYS A 628 -14.63 22.47 54.83
N VAL A 629 -14.08 21.65 55.72
CA VAL A 629 -13.56 20.30 55.39
C VAL A 629 -14.71 19.31 55.19
N SER A 630 -15.78 19.41 55.98
CA SER A 630 -17.01 18.61 55.77
C SER A 630 -17.63 18.93 54.41
N ALA A 631 -17.75 20.22 54.08
CA ALA A 631 -18.28 20.65 52.78
C ALA A 631 -17.43 20.20 51.58
N GLU A 632 -16.09 20.21 51.68
CA GLU A 632 -15.23 19.70 50.61
C GLU A 632 -15.27 18.16 50.54
N SER A 633 -15.36 17.41 51.66
CA SER A 633 -15.58 15.96 51.61
C SER A 633 -16.93 15.61 50.96
N GLU A 634 -18.03 16.23 51.39
CA GLU A 634 -19.35 16.04 50.80
C GLU A 634 -19.38 16.43 49.33
N ARG A 635 -18.69 17.51 48.94
CA ARG A 635 -18.51 17.87 47.54
C ARG A 635 -17.81 16.76 46.77
N GLN A 636 -16.64 16.31 47.20
CA GLN A 636 -15.88 15.29 46.49
C GLN A 636 -16.68 13.98 46.40
N ARG A 637 -17.36 13.55 47.48
CA ARG A 637 -18.25 12.36 47.50
C ARG A 637 -19.39 12.41 46.47
N ASN A 638 -19.84 13.62 46.10
CA ASN A 638 -20.95 13.85 45.17
C ASN A 638 -20.50 14.41 43.80
N ASP A 639 -19.20 14.63 43.59
CA ASP A 639 -18.67 15.11 42.31
C ASP A 639 -18.68 13.97 41.26
N LYS A 640 -18.73 14.33 39.98
CA LYS A 640 -18.56 13.36 38.88
C LYS A 640 -17.10 12.90 38.80
N PHE A 641 -16.17 13.81 39.07
CA PHE A 641 -14.73 13.55 39.04
C PHE A 641 -14.10 13.89 40.40
N PRO A 642 -14.37 13.06 41.44
CA PRO A 642 -13.72 13.19 42.74
C PRO A 642 -12.21 13.22 42.59
N ASN A 643 -11.59 14.28 43.07
CA ASN A 643 -10.14 14.32 43.22
C ASN A 643 -9.76 13.56 44.49
N GLN A 644 -9.27 12.33 44.31
CA GLN A 644 -8.92 11.42 45.42
C GLN A 644 -7.95 12.06 46.42
N GLU A 645 -6.97 12.85 45.96
CA GLU A 645 -6.03 13.55 46.86
C GLU A 645 -6.73 14.55 47.79
N LYS A 646 -7.67 15.34 47.26
CA LYS A 646 -8.50 16.27 48.05
C LYS A 646 -9.45 15.52 48.97
N PHE A 647 -10.02 14.41 48.51
CA PHE A 647 -10.93 13.60 49.30
C PHE A 647 -10.23 12.93 50.49
N ASP A 648 -9.13 12.21 50.28
CA ASP A 648 -8.37 11.56 51.35
C ASP A 648 -7.80 12.59 52.35
N LEU A 649 -7.37 13.76 51.87
CA LEU A 649 -6.95 14.89 52.71
C LEU A 649 -8.13 15.40 53.57
N ALA A 650 -9.28 15.67 52.96
CA ALA A 650 -10.47 16.15 53.63
C ALA A 650 -10.98 15.12 54.66
N GLU A 651 -11.11 13.85 54.32
CA GLU A 651 -11.52 12.78 55.24
C GLU A 651 -10.55 12.63 56.42
N SER A 652 -9.24 12.63 56.15
CA SER A 652 -8.22 12.51 57.21
C SER A 652 -8.28 13.69 58.18
N GLN A 653 -8.53 14.88 57.67
CA GLN A 653 -8.72 16.10 58.46
C GLN A 653 -10.08 16.11 59.18
N LEU A 654 -11.15 15.57 58.57
CA LEU A 654 -12.49 15.48 59.14
C LEU A 654 -12.51 14.51 60.33
N ASP A 655 -11.93 13.31 60.19
CA ASP A 655 -11.73 12.34 61.26
C ASP A 655 -10.91 12.92 62.41
N PHE A 656 -9.83 13.64 62.07
CA PHE A 656 -8.99 14.31 63.06
C PHE A 656 -9.78 15.37 63.85
N LEU A 657 -10.50 16.26 63.17
CA LEU A 657 -11.28 17.33 63.80
C LEU A 657 -12.45 16.78 64.62
N ASN A 658 -13.20 15.79 64.11
CA ASN A 658 -14.23 15.06 64.86
C ASN A 658 -13.69 14.49 66.17
N ARG A 659 -12.47 13.95 66.17
CA ARG A 659 -11.83 13.32 67.34
C ARG A 659 -11.24 14.33 68.34
N ILE A 660 -10.83 15.52 67.89
CA ILE A 660 -10.05 16.49 68.68
C ILE A 660 -10.88 17.71 69.11
N LEU A 661 -11.72 18.30 68.26
CA LEU A 661 -12.49 19.49 68.62
C LEU A 661 -13.41 19.30 69.86
N PRO A 662 -14.08 18.14 70.07
CA PRO A 662 -14.86 17.91 71.30
C PRO A 662 -14.01 17.90 72.59
N LYS A 663 -12.69 17.67 72.47
CA LYS A 663 -11.72 17.68 73.57
C LYS A 663 -11.10 19.06 73.81
N LEU A 664 -11.28 19.99 72.87
CA LEU A 664 -10.77 21.37 72.91
C LEU A 664 -11.85 22.39 73.29
N LYS A 665 -12.86 21.97 74.08
CA LYS A 665 -13.78 22.89 74.77
C LYS A 665 -12.97 23.96 75.54
N PRO A 666 -13.50 25.20 75.61
CA PRO A 666 -12.74 26.43 75.88
C PRO A 666 -11.84 26.36 77.11
#